data_AF-A0A1S4CJM1-F1
#
_entry.id   AF-A0A1S4CJM1-F1
#
_cell.length_a   1.000
_cell.length_b   1.000
_cell.length_c   1.000
_cell.angle_alpha   90.00
_cell.angle_beta   90.00
_cell.angle_gamma   90.00
#
_symmetry.space_group_name_H-M   'P 1'
#
loop_
_entity.id
_entity.type
_entity.pdbx_description
1 polymer ?
#
loop_
_entity_poly.entity_id
_entity_poly.type
_entity_poly.pdbx_seq_one_letter_code
_entity_poly.pdbx_strand_id
1 'polypeptide(L)'
;MDAKVKSMIKLIEEDADSFARRAEMYYKKRPELMKLVEELYRALAERYDHVTGELRQAHKTMSEAFPDQVPFLLDEDSPMRSSTLYTEPHTPRQWCPIHASSDTDNLQQYVMGLTPSSIHAAQKIGTYTGDSDKGTREWGLKQLLEMLGAGEEMLKNSKFLEGKLSKGLNRNTEEKEKRSHNQVPELSDENENLKAKILIQSERVSEAEAEVRNLKEALAGMQAEKETTFIQYQQCLEQLSAAERELNSAQKDSTKFSERASRAENEVQKMKESLIKLEVERDASLSKHKEYLGRISKLEVKVSQALEGTKELNKHAIKAETEAQNLRNEISKFEFEKDAVHDQYKLCMVNISDFEKNLLVAQEESRTLKERADGAEAEIKKLTFVLMELSENKEAAVCDYKHCLGKISKLKNELSCAQEDVKRLNGELSIGAAKLKNAEDKCVVLEMLNHSLCREADNLATKIATKDQELSKKQIELEKIQVDMRNEHLRHAQIEATLQTLQNLHCQSQEDQRPLTVELKNCLELLKDMETCKNSLEGELKRLKDENKSLNELKLSSANSINNLENEILSLKKMKEKLEEEVAQQVELSNNLQQEISFLKEETKDLNSSYQALVEQVKATGINPKCINSSIKSLHEENSKLRIICEKIRSEKEVLHKKLEDMDELLKKTATLQSSLSDENDELQGSQEKVRALQESCQILNGEKSTLVTEKAALLSQLQILSENMQKLLEKNDVLENSCFGAKAELEGLREKAKGLEEICQFMMNEKSNILAERGNLAVQLKKVERRLGTTFMVFEERYACLEKEKLVKQLQVEELGVSVEMEKQERTNITHQSETRLIYM
;
A
#
# COMPACT_ATOMS: atom_id res chain seq x y z
N MET A 1 11.62 38.59 27.11
CA MET A 1 10.93 37.75 26.10
C MET A 1 9.61 38.40 25.71
N ASP A 2 8.66 38.56 26.63
CA ASP A 2 7.36 39.22 26.43
C ASP A 2 7.42 40.54 25.63
N ALA A 3 8.37 41.44 25.94
CA ALA A 3 8.56 42.68 25.17
C ALA A 3 8.83 42.46 23.67
N LYS A 4 9.62 41.43 23.27
CA LYS A 4 9.84 41.10 21.85
C LYS A 4 8.58 40.50 21.22
N VAL A 5 7.85 39.65 21.94
CA VAL A 5 6.57 39.08 21.46
C VAL A 5 5.54 40.19 21.21
N LYS A 6 5.43 41.16 22.12
CA LYS A 6 4.58 42.34 21.93
C LYS A 6 4.99 43.19 20.73
N SER A 7 6.29 43.34 20.45
CA SER A 7 6.75 44.00 19.21
C SER A 7 6.40 43.21 17.95
N MET A 8 6.48 41.87 17.97
CA MET A 8 6.05 41.02 16.83
C MET A 8 4.56 41.13 16.55
N ILE A 9 3.73 41.15 17.61
CA ILE A 9 2.28 41.30 17.50
C ILE A 9 1.94 42.68 16.91
N LYS A 10 2.55 43.76 17.44
CA LYS A 10 2.39 45.10 16.87
C LYS A 10 2.74 45.15 15.38
N LEU A 11 3.84 44.52 14.95
CA LEU A 11 4.26 44.47 13.54
C LEU A 11 3.25 43.80 12.59
N ILE A 12 2.28 43.04 13.12
CA ILE A 12 1.20 42.38 12.37
C ILE A 12 -0.14 43.13 12.52
N GLU A 13 -0.35 43.82 13.64
CA GLU A 13 -1.60 44.53 13.98
C GLU A 13 -1.62 46.01 13.56
N GLU A 14 -0.46 46.62 13.28
CA GLU A 14 -0.35 47.99 12.77
C GLU A 14 -1.13 48.12 11.43
N ASP A 15 -2.13 49.01 11.41
CA ASP A 15 -3.07 49.32 10.30
C ASP A 15 -4.03 48.19 9.83
N ALA A 16 -4.28 47.18 10.66
CA ALA A 16 -4.99 45.96 10.24
C ALA A 16 -6.36 45.70 10.93
N ASP A 17 -7.36 46.56 10.63
CA ASP A 17 -8.75 46.46 11.14
C ASP A 17 -9.53 45.18 10.75
N SER A 18 -8.97 44.32 9.89
CA SER A 18 -9.61 43.08 9.43
C SER A 18 -8.65 41.90 9.37
N PHE A 19 -9.17 40.69 9.50
CA PHE A 19 -8.38 39.46 9.44
C PHE A 19 -7.61 39.31 8.11
N ALA A 20 -8.24 39.68 6.99
CA ALA A 20 -7.61 39.66 5.67
C ALA A 20 -6.39 40.59 5.60
N ARG A 21 -6.49 41.81 6.15
CA ARG A 21 -5.34 42.74 6.25
C ARG A 21 -4.25 42.24 7.19
N ARG A 22 -4.59 41.62 8.33
CA ARG A 22 -3.58 41.00 9.23
C ARG A 22 -2.82 39.88 8.53
N ALA A 23 -3.49 39.06 7.74
CA ALA A 23 -2.84 38.02 6.93
C ALA A 23 -1.93 38.64 5.84
N GLU A 24 -2.39 39.67 5.14
CA GLU A 24 -1.57 40.37 4.13
C GLU A 24 -0.32 41.02 4.75
N MET A 25 -0.48 41.70 5.89
CA MET A 25 0.63 42.32 6.62
C MET A 25 1.61 41.28 7.16
N TYR A 26 1.14 40.15 7.69
CA TYR A 26 1.99 39.02 8.09
C TYR A 26 2.88 38.54 6.93
N TYR A 27 2.33 38.36 5.72
CA TYR A 27 3.12 37.92 4.57
C TYR A 27 4.13 38.98 4.09
N LYS A 28 3.76 40.26 4.08
CA LYS A 28 4.68 41.37 3.74
C LYS A 28 5.80 41.52 4.78
N LYS A 29 5.48 41.37 6.06
CA LYS A 29 6.40 41.57 7.20
C LYS A 29 7.14 40.32 7.65
N ARG A 30 6.93 39.19 6.96
CA ARG A 30 7.56 37.90 7.23
C ARG A 30 9.10 37.95 7.40
N PRO A 31 9.89 38.73 6.62
CA PRO A 31 11.35 38.80 6.83
C PRO A 31 11.73 39.47 8.15
N GLU A 32 11.02 40.53 8.53
CA GLU A 32 11.23 41.30 9.76
C GLU A 32 10.83 40.46 11.00
N LEU A 33 9.71 39.73 10.89
CA LEU A 33 9.27 38.74 11.88
C LEU A 33 10.27 37.59 12.06
N MET A 34 10.79 37.02 10.96
CA MET A 34 11.76 35.92 11.02
C MET A 34 13.02 36.34 11.78
N LYS A 35 13.55 37.52 11.47
CA LYS A 35 14.74 38.06 12.17
C LYS A 35 14.50 38.23 13.67
N LEU A 36 13.32 38.70 14.09
CA LEU A 36 13.03 38.84 15.52
C LEU A 36 12.88 37.48 16.24
N VAL A 37 12.39 36.45 15.53
CA VAL A 37 12.33 35.05 15.99
C VAL A 37 13.73 34.46 16.11
N GLU A 38 14.59 34.62 15.10
CA GLU A 38 15.99 34.18 15.12
C GLU A 38 16.76 34.78 16.31
N GLU A 39 16.62 36.08 16.56
CA GLU A 39 17.22 36.72 17.74
C GLU A 39 16.67 36.19 19.07
N LEU A 40 15.40 35.76 19.10
CA LEU A 40 14.76 35.22 20.30
C LEU A 40 15.24 33.78 20.57
N TYR A 41 15.39 32.97 19.53
CA TYR A 41 16.02 31.65 19.60
C TYR A 41 17.50 31.75 19.96
N ARG A 42 18.27 32.69 19.40
CA ARG A 42 19.69 32.87 19.75
C ARG A 42 19.85 33.27 21.21
N ALA A 43 19.09 34.25 21.70
CA ALA A 43 19.08 34.64 23.11
C ALA A 43 18.45 33.58 24.05
N LEU A 44 17.80 32.54 23.52
CA LEU A 44 17.35 31.37 24.29
C LEU A 44 18.45 30.31 24.36
N ALA A 45 19.12 30.03 23.24
CA ALA A 45 20.29 29.16 23.17
C ALA A 45 21.44 29.66 24.06
N GLU A 46 21.81 30.94 23.95
CA GLU A 46 22.84 31.58 24.79
C GLU A 46 22.54 31.41 26.31
N ARG A 47 21.27 31.45 26.71
CA ARG A 47 20.86 31.22 28.12
C ARG A 47 20.79 29.74 28.48
N TYR A 48 20.43 28.87 27.54
CA TYR A 48 20.46 27.42 27.76
C TYR A 48 21.90 26.94 27.94
N ASP A 49 22.84 27.43 27.13
CA ASP A 49 24.27 27.15 27.25
C ASP A 49 24.84 27.69 28.57
N HIS A 50 24.44 28.90 28.98
CA HIS A 50 24.83 29.48 30.26
C HIS A 50 24.34 28.64 31.46
N VAL A 51 23.05 28.29 31.52
CA VAL A 51 22.47 27.46 32.59
C VAL A 51 23.04 26.03 32.57
N THR A 52 23.29 25.46 31.40
CA THR A 52 23.91 24.13 31.27
C THR A 52 25.38 24.17 31.68
N GLY A 53 26.09 25.27 31.41
CA GLY A 53 27.44 25.54 31.89
C GLY A 53 27.49 25.66 33.41
N GLU A 54 26.60 26.45 34.01
CA GLU A 54 26.47 26.58 35.46
C GLU A 54 26.08 25.25 36.12
N LEU A 55 25.20 24.46 35.51
CA LEU A 55 24.84 23.13 36.01
C LEU A 55 26.02 22.16 35.98
N ARG A 56 26.85 22.17 34.91
CA ARG A 56 28.10 21.40 34.84
C ARG A 56 29.11 21.89 35.88
N GLN A 57 29.23 23.20 36.09
CA GLN A 57 30.06 23.80 37.13
C GLN A 57 29.61 23.33 38.52
N ALA A 58 28.31 23.37 38.80
CA ALA A 58 27.72 22.92 40.06
C ALA A 58 27.90 21.41 40.28
N HIS A 59 27.70 20.57 39.27
CA HIS A 59 27.98 19.13 39.36
C HIS A 59 29.46 18.85 39.64
N LYS A 60 30.38 19.61 39.02
CA LYS A 60 31.81 19.51 39.33
C LYS A 60 32.10 19.90 40.78
N THR A 61 31.60 21.04 41.25
CA THR A 61 31.77 21.48 42.65
C THR A 61 31.12 20.53 43.66
N MET A 62 29.98 19.91 43.34
CA MET A 62 29.37 18.87 44.18
C MET A 62 30.23 17.61 44.24
N SER A 63 30.78 17.17 43.10
CA SER A 63 31.69 16.02 43.04
C SER A 63 33.02 16.26 43.75
N GLU A 64 33.49 17.51 43.79
CA GLU A 64 34.69 17.92 44.55
C GLU A 64 34.39 18.07 46.06
N ALA A 65 33.16 18.43 46.44
CA ALA A 65 32.76 18.64 47.84
C ALA A 65 32.37 17.34 48.57
N PHE A 66 31.92 16.30 47.86
CA PHE A 66 31.47 15.03 48.46
C PHE A 66 32.01 13.79 47.71
N PRO A 67 33.27 13.39 47.94
CA PRO A 67 33.92 12.31 47.19
C PRO A 67 33.31 10.90 47.39
N ASP A 68 32.68 10.65 48.53
CA ASP A 68 32.31 9.30 48.98
C ASP A 68 30.90 8.83 48.58
N GLN A 69 30.20 9.55 47.68
CA GLN A 69 28.89 9.13 47.16
C GLN A 69 28.95 8.88 45.64
N VAL A 70 29.09 7.61 45.27
CA VAL A 70 29.19 7.15 43.87
C VAL A 70 27.81 6.82 43.28
N PRO A 71 27.46 7.42 42.14
CA PRO A 71 26.67 6.75 41.10
C PRO A 71 27.59 6.15 40.02
N PHE A 72 27.34 4.89 39.65
CA PHE A 72 28.22 4.11 38.75
C PHE A 72 27.82 4.21 37.26
N LEU A 73 28.85 4.18 36.39
CA LEU A 73 28.84 3.99 34.93
C LEU A 73 28.30 5.16 34.07
N LEU A 74 29.05 5.68 33.10
CA LEU A 74 29.96 4.98 32.18
C LEU A 74 31.38 5.55 32.16
N ASP A 75 32.38 4.65 32.13
CA ASP A 75 33.78 4.97 31.78
C ASP A 75 33.89 5.28 30.27
N GLU A 76 34.55 6.39 29.94
CA GLU A 76 35.04 6.70 28.58
C GLU A 76 36.37 7.45 28.69
N ASP A 77 37.48 6.70 28.82
CA ASP A 77 38.83 7.24 28.61
C ASP A 77 39.83 6.11 28.24
N SER A 78 39.86 5.73 26.96
CA SER A 78 41.09 5.18 26.36
C SER A 78 41.14 5.31 24.83
N PRO A 79 42.33 5.52 24.22
CA PRO A 79 42.40 6.19 22.92
C PRO A 79 42.68 5.28 21.71
N MET A 80 42.29 5.80 20.54
CA MET A 80 43.04 5.72 19.26
C MET A 80 43.08 4.38 18.49
N ARG A 81 42.22 4.27 17.45
CA ARG A 81 42.70 4.24 16.04
C ARG A 81 41.62 4.42 14.96
N SER A 82 42.07 4.92 13.81
CA SER A 82 41.32 5.28 12.61
C SER A 82 40.83 4.09 11.78
N SER A 83 39.70 4.21 11.05
CA SER A 83 39.71 4.61 9.63
C SER A 83 38.35 4.49 8.91
N THR A 84 37.89 5.59 8.31
CA THR A 84 37.19 5.70 7.00
C THR A 84 36.14 4.65 6.55
N LEU A 85 34.87 5.05 6.40
CA LEU A 85 34.18 5.23 5.09
C LEU A 85 32.77 5.85 5.26
N TYR A 86 32.30 6.57 4.22
CA TYR A 86 30.96 7.09 3.85
C TYR A 86 29.74 6.91 4.79
N THR A 87 28.67 7.71 4.83
CA THR A 87 28.21 9.03 4.32
C THR A 87 26.70 9.06 4.70
N GLU A 88 26.26 10.12 5.39
CA GLU A 88 24.85 10.56 5.59
C GLU A 88 23.85 9.76 6.46
N PRO A 89 22.78 10.43 6.98
CA PRO A 89 22.10 10.02 8.21
C PRO A 89 20.62 9.64 8.05
N HIS A 90 20.12 8.81 8.97
CA HIS A 90 18.68 8.59 9.16
C HIS A 90 18.21 8.88 10.58
N THR A 91 17.08 9.57 10.64
CA THR A 91 16.54 10.33 11.78
C THR A 91 15.72 9.44 12.75
N PRO A 92 15.53 9.81 14.03
CA PRO A 92 14.88 8.93 15.01
C PRO A 92 13.39 8.65 14.80
N ARG A 93 12.93 7.53 15.38
CA ARG A 93 11.54 7.05 15.29
C ARG A 93 10.50 7.99 15.91
N GLN A 94 9.41 8.13 15.16
CA GLN A 94 8.11 8.65 15.56
C GLN A 94 7.45 7.77 16.65
N TRP A 95 6.65 8.38 17.53
CA TRP A 95 5.90 7.73 18.62
C TRP A 95 4.37 7.77 18.39
N CYS A 96 3.67 6.96 19.20
CA CYS A 96 2.20 6.89 19.41
C CYS A 96 1.36 6.09 18.39
N PRO A 97 0.16 5.57 18.75
CA PRO A 97 -0.48 5.48 20.08
C PRO A 97 -0.90 4.04 20.51
N ILE A 98 -1.38 3.92 21.75
CA ILE A 98 -1.84 2.67 22.40
C ILE A 98 -3.33 2.40 22.09
N HIS A 99 -3.71 1.15 21.81
CA HIS A 99 -4.99 0.59 22.27
C HIS A 99 -5.07 -0.96 22.23
N ALA A 100 -5.67 -1.50 23.29
CA ALA A 100 -6.42 -2.76 23.40
C ALA A 100 -5.71 -4.13 23.15
N SER A 101 -5.69 -4.92 24.21
CA SER A 101 -6.03 -6.35 24.17
C SER A 101 -7.02 -6.64 25.31
N SER A 102 -8.17 -7.20 24.98
CA SER A 102 -9.19 -7.69 25.92
C SER A 102 -9.11 -9.22 26.04
N ASP A 103 -10.07 -9.80 26.77
CA ASP A 103 -10.21 -11.22 27.16
C ASP A 103 -9.33 -11.57 28.39
N THR A 104 -9.84 -12.23 29.43
CA THR A 104 -10.92 -13.23 29.46
C THR A 104 -11.79 -13.16 30.73
N ASP A 105 -13.05 -13.58 30.63
CA ASP A 105 -13.94 -13.85 31.77
C ASP A 105 -13.39 -14.93 32.73
N ASN A 106 -13.66 -14.78 34.03
CA ASN A 106 -14.59 -15.65 34.79
C ASN A 106 -14.46 -15.44 36.31
N LEU A 107 -15.60 -15.20 36.99
CA LEU A 107 -15.69 -15.16 38.45
C LEU A 107 -16.61 -16.28 38.96
N GLN A 108 -16.00 -17.37 39.41
CA GLN A 108 -16.60 -18.44 40.21
C GLN A 108 -15.49 -18.96 41.14
N GLN A 109 -15.70 -19.49 42.34
CA GLN A 109 -16.84 -19.64 43.26
C GLN A 109 -16.26 -20.40 44.48
N TYR A 110 -16.77 -20.19 45.70
CA TYR A 110 -16.61 -20.95 46.98
C TYR A 110 -16.40 -19.96 48.17
N VAL A 111 -17.28 -19.78 49.18
CA VAL A 111 -17.95 -20.74 50.11
C VAL A 111 -16.92 -21.38 51.06
N MET A 112 -16.95 -21.35 52.41
CA MET A 112 -18.00 -21.23 53.44
C MET A 112 -17.37 -20.64 54.75
N GLY A 113 -18.08 -20.14 55.80
CA GLY A 113 -19.48 -19.75 55.97
C GLY A 113 -20.08 -20.07 57.37
N LEU A 114 -20.70 -19.06 58.03
CA LEU A 114 -21.72 -19.16 59.11
C LEU A 114 -21.21 -19.43 60.55
N THR A 115 -21.87 -18.98 61.63
CA THR A 115 -23.26 -19.26 62.09
C THR A 115 -23.81 -18.16 63.08
N PRO A 116 -24.98 -18.28 63.76
CA PRO A 116 -26.27 -17.68 63.34
C PRO A 116 -26.89 -16.71 64.42
N SER A 117 -28.07 -16.08 64.30
CA SER A 117 -29.41 -16.71 64.16
C SER A 117 -30.60 -15.72 64.06
N SER A 118 -31.77 -16.25 63.68
CA SER A 118 -33.15 -15.71 63.83
C SER A 118 -33.79 -14.78 62.78
N ILE A 119 -34.00 -15.33 61.57
CA ILE A 119 -35.35 -15.72 61.04
C ILE A 119 -36.47 -14.64 60.89
N HIS A 120 -36.81 -14.36 59.60
CA HIS A 120 -38.12 -14.00 58.97
C HIS A 120 -38.97 -12.81 59.49
N ALA A 121 -39.78 -12.09 58.69
CA ALA A 121 -40.19 -12.17 57.28
C ALA A 121 -40.33 -10.73 56.71
N ALA A 122 -39.80 -10.36 55.54
CA ALA A 122 -40.37 -10.53 54.19
C ALA A 122 -41.47 -9.54 53.75
N GLN A 123 -41.14 -8.81 52.67
CA GLN A 123 -42.00 -8.31 51.58
C GLN A 123 -42.74 -6.94 51.63
N LYS A 124 -42.33 -6.14 50.64
CA LYS A 124 -43.11 -5.33 49.67
C LYS A 124 -43.52 -3.88 49.98
N ILE A 125 -42.92 -3.00 49.17
CA ILE A 125 -43.55 -2.04 48.23
C ILE A 125 -44.71 -1.17 48.77
N GLY A 126 -44.57 0.15 48.59
CA GLY A 126 -45.72 1.04 48.39
C GLY A 126 -45.66 2.31 49.23
N THR A 127 -45.28 3.42 48.60
CA THR A 127 -45.43 4.77 49.17
C THR A 127 -46.88 5.27 49.07
N TYR A 128 -47.20 6.27 49.90
CA TYR A 128 -48.45 7.06 49.96
C TYR A 128 -49.70 6.41 50.57
N THR A 129 -49.98 6.72 51.85
CA THR A 129 -50.98 7.74 52.28
C THR A 129 -51.14 7.77 53.81
N GLY A 130 -51.55 8.92 54.36
CA GLY A 130 -52.22 8.99 55.67
C GLY A 130 -51.39 9.38 56.89
N ASP A 131 -52.04 10.16 57.75
CA ASP A 131 -51.56 10.75 59.01
C ASP A 131 -50.76 9.86 59.95
N SER A 132 -49.71 10.43 60.56
CA SER A 132 -49.21 9.99 61.87
C SER A 132 -49.86 10.84 62.96
N ASP A 133 -50.99 10.36 63.49
CA ASP A 133 -51.66 11.00 64.62
C ASP A 133 -50.89 10.79 65.95
N LYS A 134 -51.35 11.51 66.97
CA LYS A 134 -50.78 11.61 68.32
C LYS A 134 -50.95 10.32 69.14
N GLY A 135 -50.21 10.28 70.26
CA GLY A 135 -50.43 9.34 71.35
C GLY A 135 -49.26 8.37 71.51
N THR A 136 -48.40 8.53 72.51
CA THR A 136 -48.77 8.33 73.93
C THR A 136 -47.62 8.85 74.83
N ARG A 137 -47.80 9.20 76.11
CA ARG A 137 -48.94 9.05 77.04
C ARG A 137 -48.97 10.26 77.99
N GLU A 138 -50.17 10.76 78.29
CA GLU A 138 -50.37 11.62 79.44
C GLU A 138 -50.18 10.83 80.74
N TRP A 139 -49.49 11.43 81.73
CA TRP A 139 -49.82 11.17 83.13
C TRP A 139 -49.70 12.46 83.93
N GLY A 140 -50.80 12.86 84.55
CA GLY A 140 -50.86 13.78 85.70
C GLY A 140 -50.18 15.15 85.57
N LEU A 141 -50.97 16.19 85.29
CA LEU A 141 -51.13 17.39 86.16
C LEU A 141 -52.07 18.40 85.47
N LYS A 142 -53.38 18.12 85.50
CA LYS A 142 -54.42 19.08 85.11
C LYS A 142 -55.54 19.16 86.15
N GLN A 143 -55.12 19.51 87.35
CA GLN A 143 -55.95 20.01 88.44
C GLN A 143 -55.14 21.10 89.14
N LEU A 144 -55.76 22.24 89.49
CA LEU A 144 -55.12 23.48 89.98
C LEU A 144 -54.54 24.45 88.93
N LEU A 145 -55.31 24.79 87.89
CA LEU A 145 -55.23 26.14 87.29
C LEU A 145 -56.57 26.58 86.67
N GLU A 146 -57.63 26.43 87.47
CA GLU A 146 -58.96 26.97 87.21
C GLU A 146 -59.29 27.97 88.33
N MET A 147 -58.71 29.16 88.23
CA MET A 147 -59.21 30.36 88.89
C MET A 147 -59.14 31.51 87.88
N LEU A 148 -60.32 32.01 87.49
CA LEU A 148 -60.66 33.43 87.31
C LEU A 148 -62.04 33.53 86.63
N GLY A 149 -63.09 33.39 87.43
CA GLY A 149 -64.48 33.54 86.99
C GLY A 149 -65.44 33.68 88.17
N ALA A 150 -65.81 34.92 88.48
CA ALA A 150 -66.69 35.37 89.57
C ALA A 150 -66.15 35.17 91.01
N GLY A 151 -66.15 36.26 91.80
CA GLY A 151 -65.67 36.26 93.19
C GLY A 151 -65.36 37.66 93.75
N GLU A 152 -66.20 38.66 93.47
CA GLU A 152 -66.15 39.95 94.18
C GLU A 152 -66.64 39.83 95.63
N GLU A 153 -66.37 40.87 96.43
CA GLU A 153 -66.78 41.06 97.84
C GLU A 153 -66.16 40.12 98.91
N MET A 154 -65.08 40.56 99.54
CA MET A 154 -65.13 41.16 100.89
C MET A 154 -63.72 41.33 101.50
N LEU A 155 -63.14 42.53 101.41
CA LEU A 155 -62.16 42.95 102.42
C LEU A 155 -62.18 44.46 102.71
N LYS A 156 -62.96 44.80 103.75
CA LYS A 156 -62.76 45.90 104.70
C LYS A 156 -62.12 47.20 104.17
N ASN A 157 -63.00 48.16 103.88
CA ASN A 157 -62.71 49.59 103.91
C ASN A 157 -61.89 50.00 105.14
N SER A 158 -60.88 50.84 104.96
CA SER A 158 -60.34 51.71 106.01
C SER A 158 -60.52 53.17 105.60
N LYS A 159 -61.40 53.89 106.30
CA LYS A 159 -61.44 55.37 106.34
C LYS A 159 -62.45 55.90 107.37
N PHE A 160 -61.92 56.70 108.28
CA PHE A 160 -62.49 57.96 108.80
C PHE A 160 -63.43 57.98 110.03
N LEU A 161 -63.31 59.10 110.76
CA LEU A 161 -64.10 59.64 111.90
C LEU A 161 -63.99 59.00 113.31
N GLU A 162 -63.03 59.54 114.07
CA GLU A 162 -63.27 60.43 115.21
C GLU A 162 -64.71 60.49 115.81
N GLY A 163 -64.85 60.17 117.10
CA GLY A 163 -66.10 60.28 117.87
C GLY A 163 -65.86 60.14 119.38
N LYS A 164 -66.60 60.90 120.20
CA LYS A 164 -66.29 61.20 121.63
C LYS A 164 -67.49 60.88 122.54
N LEU A 165 -67.28 60.75 123.86
CA LEU A 165 -68.29 60.67 124.96
C LEU A 165 -69.10 59.34 125.03
N SER A 166 -69.62 58.85 126.16
CA SER A 166 -69.66 59.35 127.56
C SER A 166 -70.04 58.26 128.61
N LYS A 167 -69.44 58.35 129.81
CA LYS A 167 -70.04 58.25 131.19
C LYS A 167 -71.24 57.30 131.50
N GLY A 168 -71.12 56.53 132.60
CA GLY A 168 -72.27 56.02 133.41
C GLY A 168 -72.00 54.70 134.15
N LEU A 169 -71.50 54.72 135.39
CA LEU A 169 -72.22 54.44 136.66
C LEU A 169 -72.76 52.99 136.85
N ASN A 170 -72.20 52.16 137.77
CA ASN A 170 -72.44 52.07 139.24
C ASN A 170 -73.48 50.94 139.56
N ARG A 171 -73.38 50.09 140.60
CA ARG A 171 -73.29 50.37 142.05
C ARG A 171 -72.83 49.18 142.91
N ASN A 172 -72.02 49.51 143.93
CA ASN A 172 -72.12 49.13 145.37
C ASN A 172 -72.06 47.62 145.78
N THR A 173 -71.71 47.22 147.02
CA THR A 173 -71.76 47.93 148.33
C THR A 173 -70.71 47.36 149.32
N GLU A 174 -70.34 48.17 150.33
CA GLU A 174 -69.44 47.82 151.44
C GLU A 174 -70.17 47.26 152.69
N GLU A 175 -69.37 46.96 153.73
CA GLU A 175 -69.70 46.81 155.16
C GLU A 175 -70.51 45.59 155.67
N LYS A 176 -69.88 44.85 156.61
CA LYS A 176 -70.19 45.03 158.04
C LYS A 176 -69.15 44.42 159.00
N GLU A 177 -69.00 45.08 160.14
CA GLU A 177 -68.02 44.79 161.19
C GLU A 177 -68.72 44.73 162.58
N LYS A 178 -68.06 44.07 163.55
CA LYS A 178 -68.18 44.18 165.04
C LYS A 178 -69.14 43.26 165.88
N ARG A 179 -68.46 42.54 166.81
CA ARG A 179 -68.79 42.20 168.23
C ARG A 179 -69.93 41.18 168.52
N SER A 180 -69.85 40.30 169.54
CA SER A 180 -69.20 40.43 170.87
C SER A 180 -68.67 39.11 171.50
N HIS A 181 -67.76 39.23 172.49
CA HIS A 181 -67.30 38.29 173.54
C HIS A 181 -67.98 36.90 173.69
N ASN A 182 -67.25 35.78 173.90
CA ASN A 182 -66.45 35.51 175.12
C ASN A 182 -65.53 34.25 175.02
N GLN A 183 -64.52 34.17 175.90
CA GLN A 183 -63.67 32.99 176.27
C GLN A 183 -62.51 32.53 175.34
N VAL A 184 -61.60 31.76 175.96
CA VAL A 184 -60.16 31.45 175.69
C VAL A 184 -60.01 29.91 175.70
N PRO A 185 -58.95 29.20 175.19
CA PRO A 185 -57.83 29.51 174.26
C PRO A 185 -57.68 28.53 173.05
N GLU A 186 -57.24 28.96 171.85
CA GLU A 186 -56.82 27.99 170.79
C GLU A 186 -55.90 28.50 169.64
N LEU A 187 -55.66 29.81 169.51
CA LEU A 187 -55.15 30.42 168.26
C LEU A 187 -53.61 30.47 168.06
N SER A 188 -52.81 29.70 168.81
CA SER A 188 -51.34 29.76 168.68
C SER A 188 -50.79 28.93 167.51
N ASP A 189 -51.39 27.75 167.26
CA ASP A 189 -50.80 26.76 166.35
C ASP A 189 -51.20 26.95 164.89
N GLU A 190 -52.34 27.60 164.62
CA GLU A 190 -52.79 27.91 163.25
C GLU A 190 -51.89 28.94 162.55
N ASN A 191 -51.28 29.86 163.31
CA ASN A 191 -50.54 31.00 162.74
C ASN A 191 -49.18 30.56 162.14
N GLU A 192 -48.49 29.60 162.74
CA GLU A 192 -47.26 29.03 162.17
C GLU A 192 -47.55 28.10 160.98
N ASN A 193 -48.69 27.39 160.99
CA ASN A 193 -49.15 26.57 159.85
C ASN A 193 -49.43 27.45 158.60
N LEU A 194 -50.02 28.64 158.79
CA LEU A 194 -50.25 29.59 157.70
C LEU A 194 -48.94 30.13 157.09
N LYS A 195 -47.91 30.43 157.89
CA LYS A 195 -46.59 30.84 157.37
C LYS A 195 -45.95 29.74 156.50
N ALA A 196 -45.97 28.49 156.94
CA ALA A 196 -45.41 27.38 156.19
C ALA A 196 -46.12 27.19 154.83
N LYS A 197 -47.45 27.34 154.79
CA LYS A 197 -48.23 27.32 153.54
C LYS A 197 -47.89 28.49 152.61
N ILE A 198 -47.70 29.70 153.16
CA ILE A 198 -47.31 30.88 152.38
C ILE A 198 -45.92 30.70 151.76
N LEU A 199 -44.95 30.13 152.48
CA LEU A 199 -43.61 29.87 151.93
C LEU A 199 -43.66 28.90 150.75
N ILE A 200 -44.37 27.77 150.89
CA ILE A 200 -44.58 26.78 149.82
C ILE A 200 -45.36 27.39 148.64
N GLN A 201 -46.35 28.26 148.89
CA GLN A 201 -47.02 28.99 147.81
C GLN A 201 -46.10 29.99 147.10
N SER A 202 -45.24 30.70 147.83
CA SER A 202 -44.26 31.63 147.24
C SER A 202 -43.24 30.89 146.37
N GLU A 203 -42.79 29.71 146.80
CA GLU A 203 -41.86 28.86 146.07
C GLU A 203 -42.51 28.35 144.77
N ARG A 204 -43.73 27.80 144.84
CA ARG A 204 -44.51 27.39 143.66
C ARG A 204 -44.87 28.55 142.72
N VAL A 205 -45.06 29.76 143.23
CA VAL A 205 -45.23 30.97 142.39
C VAL A 205 -43.93 31.31 141.68
N SER A 206 -42.77 31.21 142.35
CA SER A 206 -41.47 31.46 141.71
C SER A 206 -41.11 30.41 140.64
N GLU A 207 -41.49 29.14 140.85
CA GLU A 207 -41.39 28.07 139.86
C GLU A 207 -42.29 28.35 138.65
N ALA A 208 -43.56 28.71 138.88
CA ALA A 208 -44.50 29.08 137.81
C ALA A 208 -44.06 30.34 137.05
N GLU A 209 -43.48 31.34 137.72
CA GLU A 209 -42.90 32.52 137.07
C GLU A 209 -41.66 32.19 136.23
N ALA A 210 -40.84 31.23 136.67
CA ALA A 210 -39.72 30.72 135.89
C ALA A 210 -40.21 29.91 134.67
N GLU A 211 -41.23 29.06 134.83
CA GLU A 211 -41.85 28.33 133.72
C GLU A 211 -42.48 29.28 132.69
N VAL A 212 -43.23 30.30 133.13
CA VAL A 212 -43.77 31.35 132.24
C VAL A 212 -42.66 32.13 131.53
N ARG A 213 -41.50 32.33 132.17
CA ARG A 213 -40.33 32.98 131.55
C ARG A 213 -39.71 32.10 130.47
N ASN A 214 -39.49 30.82 130.77
CA ASN A 214 -38.97 29.83 129.82
C ASN A 214 -39.93 29.63 128.63
N LEU A 215 -41.24 29.61 128.87
CA LEU A 215 -42.25 29.53 127.81
C LEU A 215 -42.25 30.79 126.93
N LYS A 216 -42.06 31.98 127.49
CA LYS A 216 -41.90 33.22 126.71
C LYS A 216 -40.63 33.21 125.87
N GLU A 217 -39.53 32.69 126.40
CA GLU A 217 -38.25 32.54 125.69
C GLU A 217 -38.35 31.52 124.56
N ALA A 218 -38.98 30.36 124.79
CA ALA A 218 -39.27 29.36 123.75
C ALA A 218 -40.21 29.90 122.65
N LEU A 219 -41.21 30.71 123.02
CA LEU A 219 -42.14 31.32 122.06
C LEU A 219 -41.45 32.43 121.24
N ALA A 220 -40.53 33.20 121.84
CA ALA A 220 -39.66 34.11 121.10
C ALA A 220 -38.70 33.36 120.16
N GLY A 221 -38.15 32.22 120.59
CA GLY A 221 -37.35 31.31 119.76
C GLY A 221 -38.12 30.82 118.55
N MET A 222 -39.32 30.25 118.74
CA MET A 222 -40.19 29.83 117.62
C MET A 222 -40.58 30.98 116.68
N GLN A 223 -40.78 32.19 117.20
CA GLN A 223 -41.09 33.35 116.35
C GLN A 223 -39.87 33.76 115.49
N ALA A 224 -38.65 33.70 116.03
CA ALA A 224 -37.42 33.92 115.26
C ALA A 224 -37.15 32.79 114.24
N GLU A 225 -37.42 31.54 114.58
CA GLU A 225 -37.37 30.40 113.63
C GLU A 225 -38.41 30.55 112.51
N LYS A 226 -39.62 31.02 112.83
CA LYS A 226 -40.65 31.33 111.84
C LYS A 226 -40.24 32.48 110.91
N GLU A 227 -39.64 33.54 111.42
CA GLU A 227 -39.19 34.68 110.61
C GLU A 227 -37.98 34.31 109.73
N THR A 228 -37.03 33.53 110.25
CA THR A 228 -35.88 33.04 109.46
C THR A 228 -36.30 32.05 108.38
N THR A 229 -37.20 31.10 108.68
CA THR A 229 -37.75 30.19 107.66
C THR A 229 -38.61 30.91 106.62
N PHE A 230 -39.34 31.97 107.00
CA PHE A 230 -40.06 32.81 106.04
C PHE A 230 -39.11 33.56 105.09
N ILE A 231 -38.01 34.12 105.60
CA ILE A 231 -36.98 34.77 104.77
C ILE A 231 -36.34 33.75 103.81
N GLN A 232 -36.01 32.54 104.28
CA GLN A 232 -35.49 31.47 103.42
C GLN A 232 -36.50 31.05 102.34
N TYR A 233 -37.78 30.92 102.69
CA TYR A 233 -38.84 30.61 101.72
C TYR A 233 -38.95 31.70 100.64
N GLN A 234 -38.92 32.97 101.04
CA GLN A 234 -38.97 34.10 100.11
C GLN A 234 -37.73 34.15 99.20
N GLN A 235 -36.54 33.86 99.74
CA GLN A 235 -35.30 33.77 98.98
C GLN A 235 -35.31 32.59 97.97
N CYS A 236 -35.86 31.44 98.35
CA CYS A 236 -36.10 30.31 97.43
C CYS A 236 -37.09 30.67 96.32
N LEU A 237 -38.13 31.46 96.63
CA LEU A 237 -39.12 31.93 95.65
C LEU A 237 -38.47 32.87 94.61
N GLU A 238 -37.62 33.79 95.06
CA GLU A 238 -36.85 34.68 94.17
C GLU A 238 -35.87 33.90 93.29
N GLN A 239 -35.16 32.90 93.85
CA GLN A 239 -34.27 32.02 93.09
C GLN A 239 -35.04 31.20 92.03
N LEU A 240 -36.21 30.65 92.36
CA LEU A 240 -37.08 29.98 91.39
C LEU A 240 -37.50 30.93 90.27
N SER A 241 -37.89 32.18 90.59
CA SER A 241 -38.25 33.18 89.58
C SER A 241 -37.07 33.59 88.66
N ALA A 242 -35.83 33.48 89.16
CA ALA A 242 -34.63 33.73 88.38
C ALA A 242 -34.33 32.55 87.45
N ALA A 243 -34.33 31.34 87.98
CA ALA A 243 -34.16 30.10 87.20
C ALA A 243 -35.24 29.94 86.13
N GLU A 244 -36.49 30.30 86.42
CA GLU A 244 -37.59 30.26 85.45
C GLU A 244 -37.41 31.30 84.32
N ARG A 245 -36.90 32.50 84.63
CA ARG A 245 -36.53 33.49 83.60
C ARG A 245 -35.35 33.02 82.74
N GLU A 246 -34.35 32.42 83.36
CA GLU A 246 -33.19 31.84 82.66
C GLU A 246 -33.62 30.68 81.76
N LEU A 247 -34.45 29.75 82.24
CA LEU A 247 -35.02 28.66 81.46
C LEU A 247 -35.83 29.16 80.25
N ASN A 248 -36.68 30.18 80.45
CA ASN A 248 -37.42 30.82 79.37
C ASN A 248 -36.51 31.51 78.34
N SER A 249 -35.36 32.06 78.78
CA SER A 249 -34.36 32.63 77.86
C SER A 249 -33.64 31.55 77.06
N ALA A 250 -33.19 30.48 77.72
CA ALA A 250 -32.54 29.33 77.10
C ALA A 250 -33.47 28.59 76.12
N GLN A 251 -34.77 28.49 76.43
CA GLN A 251 -35.77 27.94 75.52
C GLN A 251 -35.95 28.82 74.27
N LYS A 252 -36.02 30.15 74.43
CA LYS A 252 -36.09 31.10 73.31
C LYS A 252 -34.83 31.05 72.44
N ASP A 253 -33.67 30.84 73.02
CA ASP A 253 -32.41 30.73 72.26
C ASP A 253 -32.28 29.36 71.59
N SER A 254 -32.68 28.28 72.26
CA SER A 254 -32.82 26.94 71.66
C SER A 254 -33.72 26.94 70.42
N THR A 255 -34.88 27.61 70.48
CA THR A 255 -35.76 27.76 69.30
C THR A 255 -35.08 28.56 68.17
N LYS A 256 -34.37 29.66 68.47
CA LYS A 256 -33.60 30.40 67.46
C LYS A 256 -32.50 29.57 66.83
N PHE A 257 -31.80 28.75 67.63
CA PHE A 257 -30.75 27.85 67.13
C PHE A 257 -31.34 26.73 66.26
N SER A 258 -32.49 26.17 66.62
CA SER A 258 -33.24 25.21 65.79
C SER A 258 -33.64 25.82 64.45
N GLU A 259 -34.22 27.02 64.43
CA GLU A 259 -34.52 27.73 63.17
C GLU A 259 -33.25 28.11 62.37
N ARG A 260 -32.14 28.40 63.04
CA ARG A 260 -30.86 28.70 62.35
C ARG A 260 -30.28 27.43 61.74
N ALA A 261 -30.37 26.30 62.42
CA ALA A 261 -29.97 24.99 61.91
C ALA A 261 -30.81 24.61 60.69
N SER A 262 -32.15 24.71 60.75
CA SER A 262 -33.01 24.38 59.61
C SER A 262 -32.83 25.33 58.42
N ARG A 263 -32.55 26.63 58.64
CA ARG A 263 -32.14 27.56 57.56
C ARG A 263 -30.82 27.12 56.91
N ALA A 264 -29.79 26.82 57.69
CA ALA A 264 -28.51 26.35 57.18
C ALA A 264 -28.61 24.99 56.46
N GLU A 265 -29.46 24.08 56.95
CA GLU A 265 -29.69 22.76 56.35
C GLU A 265 -30.39 22.89 54.98
N ASN A 266 -31.36 23.80 54.85
CA ASN A 266 -31.97 24.15 53.56
C ASN A 266 -30.97 24.81 52.59
N GLU A 267 -30.08 25.67 53.08
CA GLU A 267 -29.00 26.27 52.27
C GLU A 267 -28.00 25.21 51.77
N VAL A 268 -27.60 24.28 52.64
CA VAL A 268 -26.74 23.12 52.28
C VAL A 268 -27.44 22.23 51.25
N GLN A 269 -28.74 21.96 51.40
CA GLN A 269 -29.50 21.17 50.44
C GLN A 269 -29.57 21.87 49.07
N LYS A 270 -29.84 23.18 49.05
CA LYS A 270 -29.83 23.98 47.82
C LYS A 270 -28.44 24.03 47.16
N MET A 271 -27.37 24.08 47.95
CA MET A 271 -25.99 23.98 47.44
C MET A 271 -25.71 22.60 46.85
N LYS A 272 -26.13 21.49 47.49
CA LYS A 272 -26.03 20.13 46.91
C LYS A 272 -26.74 20.02 45.56
N GLU A 273 -27.95 20.55 45.44
CA GLU A 273 -28.69 20.56 44.17
C GLU A 273 -27.98 21.38 43.09
N SER A 274 -27.32 22.49 43.44
CA SER A 274 -26.50 23.25 42.50
C SER A 274 -25.22 22.52 42.11
N LEU A 275 -24.59 21.79 43.03
CA LEU A 275 -23.40 20.97 42.79
C LEU A 275 -23.71 19.83 41.80
N ILE A 276 -24.84 19.13 41.99
CA ILE A 276 -25.29 18.07 41.09
C ILE A 276 -25.55 18.62 39.67
N LYS A 277 -26.15 19.82 39.55
CA LYS A 277 -26.34 20.46 38.23
C LYS A 277 -25.03 20.80 37.55
N LEU A 278 -24.07 21.38 38.28
CA LEU A 278 -22.73 21.68 37.76
C LEU A 278 -21.95 20.42 37.39
N GLU A 279 -22.12 19.32 38.13
CA GLU A 279 -21.49 18.04 37.83
C GLU A 279 -22.03 17.42 36.53
N VAL A 280 -23.36 17.46 36.33
CA VAL A 280 -23.99 17.06 35.06
C VAL A 280 -23.54 17.94 33.88
N GLU A 281 -23.40 19.26 34.08
CA GLU A 281 -22.92 20.18 33.05
C GLU A 281 -21.43 19.97 32.71
N ARG A 282 -20.59 19.72 33.73
CA ARG A 282 -19.19 19.28 33.56
C ARG A 282 -19.12 18.03 32.72
N ASP A 283 -19.89 17.00 33.06
CA ASP A 283 -19.81 15.69 32.40
C ASP A 283 -20.36 15.73 30.97
N ALA A 284 -21.41 16.51 30.72
CA ALA A 284 -21.89 16.81 29.37
C ALA A 284 -20.83 17.54 28.53
N SER A 285 -20.11 18.49 29.11
CA SER A 285 -19.02 19.22 28.45
C SER A 285 -17.79 18.33 28.18
N LEU A 286 -17.45 17.45 29.13
CA LEU A 286 -16.37 16.48 29.01
C LEU A 286 -16.70 15.42 27.92
N SER A 287 -17.96 15.02 27.81
CA SER A 287 -18.46 14.17 26.72
C SER A 287 -18.30 14.84 25.34
N LYS A 288 -18.69 16.12 25.20
CA LYS A 288 -18.45 16.91 23.98
C LYS A 288 -16.96 17.04 23.66
N HIS A 289 -16.09 17.24 24.65
CA HIS A 289 -14.64 17.26 24.44
C HIS A 289 -14.10 15.94 23.91
N LYS A 290 -14.58 14.78 24.41
CA LYS A 290 -14.24 13.46 23.86
C LYS A 290 -14.68 13.31 22.40
N GLU A 291 -15.86 13.80 22.05
CA GLU A 291 -16.35 13.79 20.65
C GLU A 291 -15.46 14.66 19.74
N TYR A 292 -15.12 15.88 20.18
CA TYR A 292 -14.19 16.75 19.44
C TYR A 292 -12.81 16.10 19.27
N LEU A 293 -12.26 15.47 20.31
CA LEU A 293 -10.98 14.74 20.22
C LEU A 293 -11.06 13.63 19.16
N GLY A 294 -12.12 12.81 19.20
CA GLY A 294 -12.36 11.76 18.21
C GLY A 294 -12.55 12.28 16.78
N ARG A 295 -13.10 13.49 16.61
CA ARG A 295 -13.20 14.17 15.31
C ARG A 295 -11.84 14.71 14.84
N ILE A 296 -11.02 15.25 15.75
CA ILE A 296 -9.65 15.68 15.47
C ILE A 296 -8.80 14.50 15.02
N SER A 297 -8.77 13.38 15.74
CA SER A 297 -7.99 12.20 15.32
C SER A 297 -8.43 11.63 13.97
N LYS A 298 -9.73 11.66 13.65
CA LYS A 298 -10.22 11.29 12.31
C LYS A 298 -9.73 12.25 11.21
N LEU A 299 -9.57 13.54 11.52
CA LEU A 299 -9.00 14.53 10.60
C LEU A 299 -7.48 14.37 10.47
N GLU A 300 -6.76 14.13 11.56
CA GLU A 300 -5.31 13.86 11.56
C GLU A 300 -4.94 12.64 10.70
N VAL A 301 -5.73 11.56 10.78
CA VAL A 301 -5.57 10.38 9.92
C VAL A 301 -5.79 10.74 8.44
N LYS A 302 -6.85 11.50 8.12
CA LYS A 302 -7.12 11.96 6.74
C LYS A 302 -6.01 12.88 6.20
N VAL A 303 -5.50 13.79 7.03
CA VAL A 303 -4.38 14.68 6.68
C VAL A 303 -3.11 13.85 6.44
N SER A 304 -2.83 12.86 7.30
CA SER A 304 -1.68 11.96 7.12
C SER A 304 -1.76 11.15 5.83
N GLN A 305 -2.94 10.62 5.50
CA GLN A 305 -3.20 9.90 4.25
C GLN A 305 -3.05 10.81 3.02
N ALA A 306 -3.61 12.03 3.07
CA ALA A 306 -3.45 13.02 2.00
C ALA A 306 -1.98 13.42 1.82
N LEU A 307 -1.25 13.62 2.92
CA LEU A 307 0.17 14.01 2.89
C LEU A 307 1.03 12.88 2.29
N GLU A 308 0.77 11.61 2.63
CA GLU A 308 1.46 10.49 1.97
C GLU A 308 1.10 10.40 0.47
N GLY A 309 -0.17 10.63 0.11
CA GLY A 309 -0.58 10.76 -1.29
C GLY A 309 0.17 11.88 -2.04
N THR A 310 0.40 13.03 -1.40
CA THR A 310 1.20 14.10 -2.00
C THR A 310 2.68 13.75 -2.15
N LYS A 311 3.27 12.92 -1.26
CA LYS A 311 4.63 12.42 -1.45
C LYS A 311 4.73 11.51 -2.67
N GLU A 312 3.75 10.64 -2.89
CA GLU A 312 3.75 9.74 -4.05
C GLU A 312 3.56 10.51 -5.36
N LEU A 313 2.63 11.48 -5.38
CA LEU A 313 2.50 12.42 -6.49
C LEU A 313 3.79 13.21 -6.76
N ASN A 314 4.52 13.61 -5.71
CA ASN A 314 5.81 14.30 -5.86
C ASN A 314 6.89 13.38 -6.44
N LYS A 315 6.95 12.09 -6.06
CA LYS A 315 7.84 11.11 -6.70
C LYS A 315 7.51 10.96 -8.19
N HIS A 316 6.22 10.88 -8.54
CA HIS A 316 5.78 10.83 -9.93
C HIS A 316 6.13 12.10 -10.71
N ALA A 317 5.98 13.28 -10.10
CA ALA A 317 6.36 14.56 -10.71
C ALA A 317 7.88 14.63 -10.98
N ILE A 318 8.72 14.27 -10.00
CA ILE A 318 10.18 14.21 -10.16
C ILE A 318 10.56 13.19 -11.26
N LYS A 319 9.92 12.02 -11.29
CA LYS A 319 10.18 11.01 -12.34
C LYS A 319 9.82 11.54 -13.73
N ALA A 320 8.63 12.12 -13.89
CA ALA A 320 8.21 12.74 -15.15
C ALA A 320 9.11 13.92 -15.57
N GLU A 321 9.60 14.72 -14.63
CA GLU A 321 10.54 15.82 -14.90
C GLU A 321 11.91 15.30 -15.37
N THR A 322 12.45 14.25 -14.74
CA THR A 322 13.70 13.61 -15.18
C THR A 322 13.55 12.95 -16.55
N GLU A 323 12.43 12.28 -16.83
CA GLU A 323 12.11 11.74 -18.16
C GLU A 323 11.99 12.84 -19.22
N ALA A 324 11.27 13.94 -18.92
CA ALA A 324 11.16 15.08 -19.82
C ALA A 324 12.51 15.78 -20.08
N GLN A 325 13.39 15.86 -19.07
CA GLN A 325 14.73 16.43 -19.25
C GLN A 325 15.64 15.52 -20.07
N ASN A 326 15.53 14.19 -19.93
CA ASN A 326 16.23 13.24 -20.79
C ASN A 326 15.77 13.37 -22.26
N LEU A 327 14.46 13.45 -22.50
CA LEU A 327 13.91 13.67 -23.85
C LEU A 327 14.37 15.01 -24.46
N ARG A 328 14.47 16.09 -23.67
CA ARG A 328 15.09 17.35 -24.15
C ARG A 328 16.54 17.14 -24.57
N ASN A 329 17.33 16.43 -23.78
CA ASN A 329 18.74 16.17 -24.09
C ASN A 329 18.88 15.35 -25.39
N GLU A 330 18.00 14.39 -25.63
CA GLU A 330 17.94 13.63 -26.90
C GLU A 330 17.52 14.52 -28.07
N ILE A 331 16.51 15.38 -27.92
CA ILE A 331 16.11 16.34 -28.96
C ILE A 331 17.28 17.25 -29.33
N SER A 332 17.97 17.86 -28.36
CA SER A 332 19.15 18.70 -28.62
C SER A 332 20.26 17.95 -29.36
N LYS A 333 20.44 16.64 -29.08
CA LYS A 333 21.40 15.80 -29.80
C LYS A 333 20.97 15.55 -31.25
N PHE A 334 19.70 15.25 -31.48
CA PHE A 334 19.15 15.09 -32.83
C PHE A 334 19.16 16.39 -33.64
N GLU A 335 18.97 17.55 -33.00
CA GLU A 335 19.10 18.85 -33.65
C GLU A 335 20.54 19.10 -34.12
N PHE A 336 21.53 18.81 -33.27
CA PHE A 336 22.96 18.89 -33.65
C PHE A 336 23.33 17.90 -34.76
N GLU A 337 22.85 16.64 -34.70
CA GLU A 337 23.07 15.64 -35.75
C GLU A 337 22.41 16.06 -37.08
N LYS A 338 21.18 16.59 -37.04
CA LYS A 338 20.49 17.16 -38.20
C LYS A 338 21.29 18.29 -38.83
N ASP A 339 21.82 19.21 -38.02
CA ASP A 339 22.57 20.36 -38.54
C ASP A 339 23.93 19.93 -39.11
N ALA A 340 24.63 19.00 -38.48
CA ALA A 340 25.84 18.39 -39.02
C ALA A 340 25.61 17.68 -40.37
N VAL A 341 24.51 16.91 -40.51
CA VAL A 341 24.12 16.27 -41.77
C VAL A 341 23.71 17.31 -42.82
N HIS A 342 23.01 18.38 -42.42
CA HIS A 342 22.61 19.46 -43.31
C HIS A 342 23.81 20.24 -43.85
N ASP A 343 24.83 20.48 -43.04
CA ASP A 343 26.07 21.13 -43.47
C ASP A 343 26.94 20.21 -44.35
N GLN A 344 26.98 18.90 -44.08
CA GLN A 344 27.55 17.92 -45.01
C GLN A 344 26.81 17.93 -46.36
N TYR A 345 25.47 18.00 -46.35
CA TYR A 345 24.67 18.09 -47.57
C TYR A 345 24.98 19.36 -48.37
N LYS A 346 25.09 20.54 -47.71
CA LYS A 346 25.53 21.79 -48.37
C LYS A 346 26.91 21.61 -49.03
N LEU A 347 27.87 21.00 -48.33
CA LEU A 347 29.21 20.77 -48.87
C LEU A 347 29.17 19.83 -50.09
N CYS A 348 28.38 18.76 -50.05
CA CYS A 348 28.15 17.89 -51.19
C CYS A 348 27.54 18.65 -52.39
N MET A 349 26.58 19.55 -52.18
CA MET A 349 25.99 20.36 -53.25
C MET A 349 27.01 21.32 -53.89
N VAL A 350 27.91 21.92 -53.10
CA VAL A 350 29.02 22.73 -53.64
C VAL A 350 29.96 21.88 -54.48
N ASN A 351 30.38 20.71 -53.97
CA ASN A 351 31.24 19.79 -54.68
C ASN A 351 30.62 19.30 -56.00
N ILE A 352 29.31 19.00 -56.02
CA ILE A 352 28.57 18.63 -57.24
C ILE A 352 28.63 19.77 -58.26
N SER A 353 28.38 21.02 -57.86
CA SER A 353 28.46 22.17 -58.77
C SER A 353 29.87 22.37 -59.35
N ASP A 354 30.92 22.11 -58.57
CA ASP A 354 32.30 22.17 -59.05
C ASP A 354 32.66 20.99 -59.96
N PHE A 355 32.16 19.79 -59.69
CA PHE A 355 32.28 18.65 -60.62
C PHE A 355 31.52 18.88 -61.94
N GLU A 356 30.35 19.50 -61.91
CA GLU A 356 29.60 19.88 -63.12
C GLU A 356 30.37 20.89 -63.98
N LYS A 357 30.98 21.91 -63.37
CA LYS A 357 31.88 22.86 -64.07
C LYS A 357 33.07 22.14 -64.70
N ASN A 358 33.74 21.28 -63.94
CA ASN A 358 34.90 20.53 -64.41
C ASN A 358 34.52 19.55 -65.55
N LEU A 359 33.34 18.93 -65.47
CA LEU A 359 32.81 18.05 -66.51
C LEU A 359 32.52 18.83 -67.80
N LEU A 360 31.94 20.04 -67.71
CA LEU A 360 31.71 20.91 -68.86
C LEU A 360 33.03 21.32 -69.53
N VAL A 361 34.07 21.66 -68.75
CA VAL A 361 35.41 21.96 -69.28
C VAL A 361 36.00 20.74 -70.00
N ALA A 362 36.01 19.58 -69.35
CA ALA A 362 36.53 18.34 -69.94
C ALA A 362 35.75 17.89 -71.20
N GLN A 363 34.44 18.16 -71.25
CA GLN A 363 33.61 17.89 -72.43
C GLN A 363 33.94 18.83 -73.60
N GLU A 364 34.28 20.10 -73.33
CA GLU A 364 34.74 21.05 -74.34
C GLU A 364 36.16 20.71 -74.83
N GLU A 365 37.07 20.33 -73.94
CA GLU A 365 38.39 19.80 -74.29
C GLU A 365 38.28 18.55 -75.18
N SER A 366 37.38 17.61 -74.82
CA SER A 366 37.11 16.43 -75.66
C SER A 366 36.56 16.79 -77.03
N ARG A 367 35.69 17.81 -77.13
CA ARG A 367 35.17 18.30 -78.42
C ARG A 367 36.28 18.89 -79.29
N THR A 368 37.11 19.77 -78.75
CA THR A 368 38.23 20.38 -79.50
C THR A 368 39.31 19.35 -79.89
N LEU A 369 39.57 18.35 -79.04
CA LEU A 369 40.43 17.21 -79.39
C LEU A 369 39.84 16.37 -80.52
N LYS A 370 38.52 16.16 -80.53
CA LYS A 370 37.84 15.46 -81.63
C LYS A 370 37.94 16.25 -82.92
N GLU A 371 37.64 17.55 -82.93
CA GLU A 371 37.77 18.41 -84.10
C GLU A 371 39.21 18.39 -84.66
N ARG A 372 40.21 18.36 -83.78
CA ARG A 372 41.62 18.21 -84.16
C ARG A 372 41.94 16.82 -84.73
N ALA A 373 41.34 15.76 -84.17
CA ALA A 373 41.50 14.39 -84.67
C ALA A 373 40.84 14.22 -86.05
N ASP A 374 39.62 14.73 -86.24
CA ASP A 374 38.89 14.72 -87.51
C ASP A 374 39.69 15.51 -88.59
N GLY A 375 40.31 16.64 -88.21
CA GLY A 375 41.22 17.41 -89.06
C GLY A 375 42.48 16.63 -89.45
N ALA A 376 43.11 15.94 -88.49
CA ALA A 376 44.27 15.08 -88.75
C ALA A 376 43.90 13.85 -89.61
N GLU A 377 42.72 13.26 -89.44
CA GLU A 377 42.23 12.16 -90.27
C GLU A 377 42.00 12.61 -91.71
N ALA A 378 41.46 13.83 -91.92
CA ALA A 378 41.34 14.42 -93.26
C ALA A 378 42.71 14.66 -93.93
N GLU A 379 43.74 15.01 -93.16
CA GLU A 379 45.12 15.14 -93.65
C GLU A 379 45.76 13.77 -93.94
N ILE A 380 45.56 12.78 -93.08
CA ILE A 380 45.96 11.38 -93.34
C ILE A 380 45.29 10.86 -94.61
N LYS A 381 44.01 11.15 -94.87
CA LYS A 381 43.33 10.76 -96.12
C LYS A 381 43.97 11.40 -97.36
N LYS A 382 44.40 12.66 -97.29
CA LYS A 382 45.17 13.31 -98.38
C LYS A 382 46.53 12.63 -98.59
N LEU A 383 47.27 12.36 -97.51
CA LEU A 383 48.56 11.64 -97.58
C LEU A 383 48.39 10.20 -98.11
N THR A 384 47.29 9.53 -97.77
CA THR A 384 46.94 8.19 -98.27
C THR A 384 46.70 8.22 -99.78
N PHE A 385 46.05 9.26 -100.31
CA PHE A 385 45.88 9.44 -101.75
C PHE A 385 47.24 9.61 -102.46
N VAL A 386 48.13 10.44 -101.91
CA VAL A 386 49.50 10.62 -102.43
C VAL A 386 50.32 9.32 -102.35
N LEU A 387 50.16 8.52 -101.29
CA LEU A 387 50.78 7.19 -101.19
C LEU A 387 50.20 6.21 -102.22
N MET A 388 48.93 6.33 -102.60
CA MET A 388 48.31 5.51 -103.63
C MET A 388 48.90 5.84 -105.01
N GLU A 389 49.06 7.13 -105.33
CA GLU A 389 49.73 7.62 -106.53
C GLU A 389 51.22 7.18 -106.59
N LEU A 390 51.93 7.20 -105.46
CA LEU A 390 53.27 6.61 -105.35
C LEU A 390 53.28 5.07 -105.48
N SER A 391 52.21 4.40 -105.09
CA SER A 391 52.09 2.94 -105.22
C SER A 391 51.83 2.50 -106.66
N GLU A 392 51.07 3.27 -107.44
CA GLU A 392 50.91 3.08 -108.89
C GLU A 392 52.27 3.19 -109.61
N ASN A 393 53.05 4.21 -109.26
CA ASN A 393 54.43 4.36 -109.75
C ASN A 393 55.35 3.19 -109.32
N LYS A 394 55.12 2.59 -108.15
CA LYS A 394 55.84 1.40 -107.68
C LYS A 394 55.41 0.13 -108.43
N GLU A 395 54.13 -0.03 -108.76
CA GLU A 395 53.64 -1.19 -109.53
C GLU A 395 54.13 -1.18 -110.98
N ALA A 396 54.33 0.01 -111.58
CA ALA A 396 55.04 0.15 -112.85
C ALA A 396 56.45 -0.47 -112.79
N ALA A 397 57.24 -0.17 -111.75
CA ALA A 397 58.56 -0.75 -111.55
C ALA A 397 58.54 -2.27 -111.24
N VAL A 398 57.47 -2.79 -110.66
CA VAL A 398 57.29 -4.23 -110.42
C VAL A 398 57.00 -4.99 -111.72
N CYS A 399 56.37 -4.35 -112.71
CA CYS A 399 56.15 -4.96 -114.02
C CYS A 399 57.47 -5.27 -114.75
N ASP A 400 58.45 -4.37 -114.67
CA ASP A 400 59.81 -4.60 -115.20
C ASP A 400 60.53 -5.75 -114.47
N TYR A 401 60.32 -5.90 -113.16
CA TYR A 401 60.87 -7.03 -112.39
C TYR A 401 60.25 -8.38 -112.79
N LYS A 402 58.97 -8.38 -113.19
CA LYS A 402 58.24 -9.56 -113.65
C LYS A 402 58.80 -10.08 -114.99
N HIS A 403 59.27 -9.19 -115.86
CA HIS A 403 59.96 -9.53 -117.11
C HIS A 403 61.29 -10.27 -116.87
N CYS A 404 62.02 -9.96 -115.78
CA CYS A 404 63.26 -10.64 -115.42
C CYS A 404 63.05 -12.09 -114.93
N LEU A 405 61.96 -12.38 -114.21
CA LEU A 405 61.65 -13.72 -113.71
C LEU A 405 61.34 -14.74 -114.82
N GLY A 406 60.76 -14.29 -115.94
CA GLY A 406 60.52 -15.14 -117.12
C GLY A 406 61.80 -15.72 -117.73
N LYS A 407 62.96 -15.08 -117.52
CA LYS A 407 64.26 -15.54 -118.02
C LYS A 407 64.85 -16.70 -117.20
N ILE A 408 64.54 -16.76 -115.91
CA ILE A 408 65.05 -17.78 -114.97
C ILE A 408 64.33 -19.12 -115.18
N SER A 409 63.03 -19.10 -115.52
CA SER A 409 62.26 -20.32 -115.79
C SER A 409 62.80 -21.13 -116.99
N LYS A 410 63.50 -20.47 -117.92
CA LYS A 410 64.10 -21.12 -119.10
C LYS A 410 65.35 -21.95 -118.78
N LEU A 411 66.12 -21.57 -117.76
CA LEU A 411 67.32 -22.29 -117.29
C LEU A 411 66.99 -23.49 -116.40
N LYS A 412 65.80 -23.53 -115.78
CA LYS A 412 65.40 -24.63 -114.89
C LYS A 412 65.08 -25.93 -115.64
N ASN A 413 64.71 -25.84 -116.91
CA ASN A 413 64.34 -26.98 -117.76
C ASN A 413 65.55 -27.70 -118.40
N GLU A 414 66.77 -27.17 -118.26
CA GLU A 414 68.00 -27.83 -118.72
C GLU A 414 68.58 -28.78 -117.65
N LEU A 415 68.12 -28.70 -116.40
CA LEU A 415 68.67 -29.47 -115.27
C LEU A 415 68.03 -30.86 -115.06
N SER A 416 66.91 -31.18 -115.71
CA SER A 416 66.21 -32.47 -115.54
C SER A 416 66.66 -33.59 -116.50
N CYS A 417 67.69 -33.34 -117.32
CA CYS A 417 68.25 -34.32 -118.26
C CYS A 417 69.61 -34.91 -117.80
N ALA A 418 69.84 -34.96 -116.49
CA ALA A 418 70.89 -35.76 -115.85
C ALA A 418 70.29 -36.82 -114.89
N GLN A 419 69.10 -37.29 -115.23
CA GLN A 419 68.58 -38.59 -114.81
C GLN A 419 69.49 -39.70 -115.39
N GLU A 420 69.65 -40.80 -114.64
CA GLU A 420 70.21 -42.08 -115.10
C GLU A 420 71.68 -42.13 -115.59
N ASP A 421 72.60 -42.25 -114.63
CA ASP A 421 73.49 -43.43 -114.56
C ASP A 421 73.73 -43.68 -113.04
N VAL A 422 73.09 -44.66 -112.40
CA VAL A 422 73.35 -46.10 -112.49
C VAL A 422 74.82 -46.45 -112.19
N LYS A 423 75.04 -47.54 -111.44
CA LYS A 423 76.34 -48.10 -111.03
C LYS A 423 77.17 -47.24 -110.05
N ARG A 424 76.97 -47.49 -108.75
CA ARG A 424 78.01 -48.14 -107.92
C ARG A 424 77.42 -48.71 -106.62
N LEU A 425 77.39 -50.05 -106.55
CA LEU A 425 77.32 -50.92 -105.36
C LEU A 425 76.18 -50.62 -104.36
N ASN A 426 75.16 -51.45 -104.12
CA ASN A 426 74.91 -52.89 -104.36
C ASN A 426 75.99 -53.87 -103.82
N GLY A 427 75.55 -54.78 -102.96
CA GLY A 427 76.37 -55.79 -102.28
C GLY A 427 77.14 -55.23 -101.07
N GLU A 428 77.33 -55.97 -99.98
CA GLU A 428 76.96 -57.36 -99.70
C GLU A 428 77.17 -57.63 -98.19
N LEU A 429 76.62 -58.75 -97.67
CA LEU A 429 76.78 -59.27 -96.29
C LEU A 429 76.08 -58.47 -95.17
N SER A 430 75.41 -59.06 -94.18
CA SER A 430 74.94 -60.44 -93.96
C SER A 430 73.96 -60.38 -92.78
N ILE A 431 72.69 -60.75 -92.90
CA ILE A 431 72.15 -62.10 -92.65
C ILE A 431 73.06 -62.97 -91.75
N GLY A 432 72.61 -63.21 -90.52
CA GLY A 432 73.19 -64.21 -89.61
C GLY A 432 73.50 -63.67 -88.22
N ALA A 433 73.00 -64.24 -87.12
CA ALA A 433 72.10 -65.38 -87.02
C ALA A 433 71.31 -65.35 -85.70
N ALA A 434 70.06 -65.82 -85.75
CA ALA A 434 69.37 -66.32 -84.57
C ALA A 434 69.90 -67.71 -84.19
N LYS A 435 70.24 -67.90 -82.91
CA LYS A 435 70.52 -69.13 -82.13
C LYS A 435 71.16 -68.64 -80.82
N LEU A 436 70.64 -68.80 -79.59
CA LEU A 436 69.72 -69.79 -78.99
C LEU A 436 70.24 -71.22 -79.07
N LYS A 437 70.11 -71.97 -77.95
CA LYS A 437 70.63 -73.33 -77.64
C LYS A 437 72.02 -73.31 -76.98
N ASN A 438 72.31 -73.95 -75.84
CA ASN A 438 71.56 -74.75 -74.84
C ASN A 438 72.22 -74.46 -73.45
N ALA A 439 71.59 -74.46 -72.27
CA ALA A 439 70.72 -75.46 -71.63
C ALA A 439 71.42 -76.79 -71.28
N GLU A 440 71.85 -76.94 -70.02
CA GLU A 440 71.85 -78.20 -69.26
C GLU A 440 72.12 -77.94 -67.76
N ASP A 441 71.13 -78.27 -66.93
CA ASP A 441 71.18 -78.72 -65.51
C ASP A 441 71.88 -77.84 -64.42
N LYS A 442 71.29 -77.59 -63.23
CA LYS A 442 70.14 -78.21 -62.54
C LYS A 442 69.62 -77.30 -61.38
N CYS A 443 68.30 -77.39 -61.08
CA CYS A 443 67.64 -77.09 -59.78
C CYS A 443 67.58 -75.62 -59.26
N VAL A 444 66.46 -75.11 -58.70
CA VAL A 444 65.04 -75.54 -58.64
C VAL A 444 64.12 -74.29 -58.64
N VAL A 445 62.96 -74.41 -59.28
CA VAL A 445 61.89 -73.39 -59.33
C VAL A 445 61.07 -73.39 -58.02
N LEU A 446 61.51 -72.69 -56.96
CA LEU A 446 60.67 -72.47 -55.75
C LEU A 446 60.86 -71.14 -54.98
N GLU A 447 61.90 -70.34 -55.22
CA GLU A 447 62.20 -69.20 -54.32
C GLU A 447 61.42 -67.90 -54.60
N MET A 448 60.91 -67.69 -55.82
CA MET A 448 60.15 -66.47 -56.16
C MET A 448 58.75 -66.36 -55.52
N LEU A 449 58.26 -67.41 -54.84
CA LEU A 449 57.09 -67.31 -53.96
C LEU A 449 57.45 -67.15 -52.47
N ASN A 450 58.71 -67.38 -52.08
CA ASN A 450 59.14 -67.25 -50.68
C ASN A 450 59.47 -65.80 -50.29
N HIS A 451 59.87 -64.96 -51.25
CA HIS A 451 60.13 -63.53 -51.02
C HIS A 451 58.88 -62.65 -50.77
N SER A 452 57.67 -63.19 -50.94
CA SER A 452 56.43 -62.56 -50.43
C SER A 452 56.18 -62.91 -48.97
N LEU A 453 56.46 -64.15 -48.57
CA LEU A 453 56.24 -64.67 -47.20
C LEU A 453 57.24 -64.11 -46.18
N CYS A 454 58.52 -63.92 -46.55
CA CYS A 454 59.50 -63.34 -45.64
C CYS A 454 59.12 -61.92 -45.17
N ARG A 455 58.48 -61.11 -46.02
CA ARG A 455 58.09 -59.74 -45.68
C ARG A 455 56.85 -59.65 -44.76
N GLU A 456 56.10 -60.74 -44.65
CA GLU A 456 54.97 -60.88 -43.72
C GLU A 456 55.42 -61.53 -42.39
N ALA A 457 56.43 -62.41 -42.43
CA ALA A 457 57.07 -62.98 -41.25
C ALA A 457 57.77 -61.93 -40.36
N ASP A 458 58.53 -60.99 -40.94
CA ASP A 458 59.25 -59.95 -40.18
C ASP A 458 58.30 -58.97 -39.43
N ASN A 459 57.09 -58.74 -39.96
CA ASN A 459 56.06 -57.94 -39.30
C ASN A 459 55.32 -58.67 -38.16
N LEU A 460 55.44 -60.00 -38.08
CA LEU A 460 54.92 -60.80 -36.96
C LEU A 460 56.00 -61.03 -35.89
N ALA A 461 57.26 -61.22 -36.27
CA ALA A 461 58.39 -61.34 -35.34
C ALA A 461 58.53 -60.10 -34.44
N THR A 462 58.38 -58.90 -35.00
CA THR A 462 58.39 -57.63 -34.24
C THR A 462 57.21 -57.49 -33.27
N LYS A 463 56.04 -58.07 -33.57
CA LYS A 463 54.89 -58.10 -32.64
C LYS A 463 55.06 -59.13 -31.52
N ILE A 464 55.60 -60.32 -31.81
CA ILE A 464 55.85 -61.36 -30.79
C ILE A 464 56.83 -60.84 -29.73
N ALA A 465 57.94 -60.22 -30.14
CA ALA A 465 58.91 -59.61 -29.22
C ALA A 465 58.29 -58.58 -28.25
N THR A 466 57.32 -57.77 -28.72
CA THR A 466 56.60 -56.83 -27.84
C THR A 466 55.63 -57.52 -26.86
N LYS A 467 55.04 -58.65 -27.25
CA LYS A 467 54.09 -59.40 -26.41
C LYS A 467 54.79 -60.25 -25.34
N ASP A 468 55.95 -60.80 -25.64
CA ASP A 468 56.77 -61.51 -24.64
C ASP A 468 57.30 -60.54 -23.56
N GLN A 469 57.60 -59.29 -23.93
CA GLN A 469 57.97 -58.23 -22.98
C GLN A 469 56.80 -57.76 -22.10
N GLU A 470 55.55 -57.82 -22.58
CA GLU A 470 54.35 -57.61 -21.75
C GLU A 470 54.09 -58.79 -20.81
N LEU A 471 54.22 -60.03 -21.28
CA LEU A 471 54.04 -61.23 -20.46
C LEU A 471 55.04 -61.31 -19.30
N SER A 472 56.31 -60.97 -19.54
CA SER A 472 57.32 -60.90 -18.48
C SER A 472 56.96 -59.88 -17.38
N LYS A 473 56.42 -58.71 -17.75
CA LYS A 473 55.93 -57.72 -16.76
C LYS A 473 54.71 -58.22 -16.00
N LYS A 474 53.77 -58.89 -16.68
CA LYS A 474 52.57 -59.46 -16.04
C LYS A 474 52.90 -60.58 -15.05
N GLN A 475 53.93 -61.40 -15.32
CA GLN A 475 54.40 -62.41 -14.37
C GLN A 475 54.94 -61.78 -13.07
N ILE A 476 55.73 -60.71 -13.19
CA ILE A 476 56.29 -59.97 -12.02
C ILE A 476 55.18 -59.27 -11.22
N GLU A 477 54.16 -58.71 -11.90
CA GLU A 477 52.97 -58.17 -11.22
C GLU A 477 52.20 -59.26 -10.44
N LEU A 478 52.07 -60.46 -11.01
CA LEU A 478 51.33 -61.56 -10.38
C LEU A 478 52.01 -62.07 -9.10
N GLU A 479 53.33 -62.24 -9.12
CA GLU A 479 54.12 -62.66 -7.95
C GLU A 479 54.07 -61.61 -6.83
N LYS A 480 54.08 -60.32 -7.19
CA LYS A 480 53.93 -59.22 -6.22
C LYS A 480 52.56 -59.24 -5.53
N ILE A 481 51.47 -59.38 -6.31
CA ILE A 481 50.11 -59.52 -5.78
C ILE A 481 49.98 -60.74 -4.84
N GLN A 482 50.70 -61.84 -5.11
CA GLN A 482 50.66 -63.03 -4.27
C GLN A 482 51.41 -62.89 -2.93
N VAL A 483 52.33 -61.93 -2.82
CA VAL A 483 52.95 -61.51 -1.55
C VAL A 483 52.03 -60.53 -0.81
N ASP A 484 51.49 -59.53 -1.52
CA ASP A 484 50.60 -58.52 -0.94
C ASP A 484 49.33 -59.14 -0.35
N MET A 485 48.73 -60.15 -1.01
CA MET A 485 47.59 -60.89 -0.43
C MET A 485 47.93 -61.60 0.88
N ARG A 486 49.12 -62.21 1.01
CA ARG A 486 49.52 -62.89 2.26
C ARG A 486 49.73 -61.88 3.40
N ASN A 487 50.29 -60.72 3.08
CA ASN A 487 50.44 -59.62 4.03
C ASN A 487 49.08 -59.06 4.49
N GLU A 488 48.11 -58.92 3.58
CA GLU A 488 46.75 -58.47 3.92
C GLU A 488 45.97 -59.46 4.78
N HIS A 489 46.16 -60.77 4.60
CA HIS A 489 45.54 -61.77 5.50
C HIS A 489 46.12 -61.69 6.92
N LEU A 490 47.44 -61.48 7.05
CA LEU A 490 48.07 -61.28 8.36
C LEU A 490 47.60 -59.97 9.02
N ARG A 491 47.44 -58.90 8.23
CA ARG A 491 46.86 -57.63 8.68
C ARG A 491 45.41 -57.79 9.13
N HIS A 492 44.57 -58.52 8.39
CA HIS A 492 43.18 -58.78 8.76
C HIS A 492 43.08 -59.51 10.11
N ALA A 493 43.85 -60.58 10.32
CA ALA A 493 43.85 -61.30 11.60
C ALA A 493 44.28 -60.41 12.78
N GLN A 494 45.23 -59.49 12.56
CA GLN A 494 45.65 -58.53 13.57
C GLN A 494 44.60 -57.45 13.83
N ILE A 495 43.91 -56.97 12.79
CA ILE A 495 42.78 -56.03 12.88
C ILE A 495 41.61 -56.68 13.65
N GLU A 496 41.28 -57.94 13.36
CA GLU A 496 40.20 -58.68 14.02
C GLU A 496 40.48 -58.87 15.52
N ALA A 497 41.73 -59.16 15.90
CA ALA A 497 42.14 -59.18 17.31
C ALA A 497 42.05 -57.80 17.99
N THR A 498 42.37 -56.71 17.29
CA THR A 498 42.15 -55.35 17.82
C THR A 498 40.67 -54.96 17.90
N LEU A 499 39.81 -55.47 17.00
CA LEU A 499 38.37 -55.29 17.07
C LEU A 499 37.76 -56.01 18.26
N GLN A 500 38.16 -57.25 18.52
CA GLN A 500 37.64 -58.02 19.67
C GLN A 500 38.04 -57.39 21.01
N THR A 501 39.26 -56.86 21.13
CA THR A 501 39.71 -56.14 22.33
C THR A 501 39.02 -54.79 22.47
N LEU A 502 38.81 -54.04 21.37
CA LEU A 502 38.01 -52.81 21.37
C LEU A 502 36.55 -53.06 21.77
N GLN A 503 35.95 -54.18 21.33
CA GLN A 503 34.58 -54.55 21.68
C GLN A 503 34.45 -54.88 23.17
N ASN A 504 35.43 -55.56 23.76
CA ASN A 504 35.47 -55.81 25.21
C ASN A 504 35.63 -54.51 26.01
N LEU A 505 36.51 -53.60 25.57
CA LEU A 505 36.66 -52.26 26.18
C LEU A 505 35.39 -51.42 26.02
N HIS A 506 34.65 -51.56 24.93
CA HIS A 506 33.37 -50.90 24.72
C HIS A 506 32.31 -51.41 25.71
N CYS A 507 32.21 -52.72 25.92
CA CYS A 507 31.32 -53.30 26.93
C CYS A 507 31.68 -52.80 28.34
N GLN A 508 32.96 -52.82 28.72
CA GLN A 508 33.43 -52.31 30.02
C GLN A 508 33.07 -50.82 30.19
N SER A 509 33.38 -49.99 29.18
CA SER A 509 33.03 -48.57 29.18
C SER A 509 31.51 -48.34 29.22
N GLN A 510 30.69 -49.24 28.68
CA GLN A 510 29.23 -49.14 28.72
C GLN A 510 28.68 -49.47 30.11
N GLU A 511 29.31 -50.39 30.85
CA GLU A 511 28.95 -50.67 32.25
C GLU A 511 29.36 -49.50 33.16
N ASP A 512 30.57 -48.96 32.99
CA ASP A 512 31.07 -47.80 33.74
C ASP A 512 30.24 -46.52 33.48
N GLN A 513 29.62 -46.39 32.30
CA GLN A 513 28.69 -45.28 31.98
C GLN A 513 27.33 -45.37 32.69
N ARG A 514 26.92 -46.55 33.19
CA ARG A 514 25.61 -46.70 33.86
C ARG A 514 25.47 -45.90 35.16
N PRO A 515 26.41 -45.98 36.15
CA PRO A 515 26.31 -45.15 37.35
C PRO A 515 26.38 -43.66 37.02
N LEU A 516 27.26 -43.25 36.09
CA LEU A 516 27.35 -41.87 35.62
C LEU A 516 26.03 -41.35 35.02
N THR A 517 25.30 -42.21 34.31
CA THR A 517 23.97 -41.89 33.75
C THR A 517 22.92 -41.69 34.84
N VAL A 518 22.99 -42.44 35.94
CA VAL A 518 22.10 -42.27 37.10
C VAL A 518 22.43 -40.99 37.87
N GLU A 519 23.72 -40.70 38.09
CA GLU A 519 24.16 -39.44 38.70
C GLU A 519 23.76 -38.23 37.85
N LEU A 520 23.97 -38.27 36.53
CA LEU A 520 23.50 -37.24 35.61
C LEU A 520 21.99 -37.05 35.69
N LYS A 521 21.20 -38.13 35.79
CA LYS A 521 19.75 -38.05 35.95
C LYS A 521 19.35 -37.38 37.27
N ASN A 522 20.04 -37.70 38.37
CA ASN A 522 19.79 -37.07 39.68
C ASN A 522 20.21 -35.59 39.69
N CYS A 523 21.34 -35.25 39.09
CA CYS A 523 21.79 -33.87 38.91
C CYS A 523 20.83 -33.06 38.04
N LEU A 524 20.25 -33.66 36.98
CA LEU A 524 19.21 -33.04 36.16
C LEU A 524 17.91 -32.80 36.93
N GLU A 525 17.50 -33.70 37.82
CA GLU A 525 16.31 -33.48 38.66
C GLU A 525 16.54 -32.36 39.68
N LEU A 526 17.70 -32.35 40.35
CA LEU A 526 18.10 -31.26 41.24
C LEU A 526 18.17 -29.90 40.50
N LEU A 527 18.64 -29.89 39.26
CA LEU A 527 18.63 -28.71 38.39
C LEU A 527 17.21 -28.22 38.07
N LYS A 528 16.25 -29.12 37.82
CA LYS A 528 14.84 -28.73 37.67
C LYS A 528 14.29 -28.13 38.96
N ASP A 529 14.54 -28.75 40.11
CA ASP A 529 14.07 -28.25 41.40
C ASP A 529 14.64 -26.85 41.68
N MET A 530 15.94 -26.64 41.43
CA MET A 530 16.58 -25.32 41.50
C MET A 530 15.97 -24.32 40.51
N GLU A 531 15.67 -24.72 39.27
CA GLU A 531 15.03 -23.86 38.27
C GLU A 531 13.58 -23.49 38.67
N THR A 532 12.80 -24.41 39.26
CA THR A 532 11.47 -24.08 39.81
C THR A 532 11.54 -23.12 40.99
N CYS A 533 12.53 -23.29 41.87
CA CYS A 533 12.78 -22.38 42.99
C CYS A 533 13.18 -20.98 42.49
N LYS A 534 14.10 -20.90 41.53
CA LYS A 534 14.50 -19.67 40.83
C LYS A 534 13.30 -18.98 40.18
N ASN A 535 12.48 -19.71 39.43
CA ASN A 535 11.28 -19.15 38.78
C ASN A 535 10.27 -18.60 39.81
N SER A 536 10.13 -19.25 40.97
CA SER A 536 9.33 -18.73 42.08
C SER A 536 9.89 -17.40 42.60
N LEU A 537 11.20 -17.34 42.89
CA LEU A 537 11.91 -16.14 43.37
C LEU A 537 11.89 -14.98 42.34
N GLU A 538 12.02 -15.28 41.05
CA GLU A 538 11.85 -14.30 39.97
C GLU A 538 10.41 -13.75 39.95
N GLY A 539 9.41 -14.61 40.18
CA GLY A 539 8.03 -14.21 40.38
C GLY A 539 7.84 -13.29 41.60
N GLU A 540 8.52 -13.55 42.72
CA GLU A 540 8.46 -12.70 43.91
C GLU A 540 9.14 -11.35 43.69
N LEU A 541 10.34 -11.35 43.09
CA LEU A 541 11.04 -10.14 42.68
C LEU A 541 10.21 -9.31 41.69
N LYS A 542 9.46 -9.96 40.79
CA LYS A 542 8.55 -9.26 39.88
C LYS A 542 7.40 -8.59 40.62
N ARG A 543 6.76 -9.27 41.59
CA ARG A 543 5.72 -8.67 42.45
C ARG A 543 6.25 -7.48 43.24
N LEU A 544 7.36 -7.64 43.96
CA LEU A 544 8.01 -6.55 44.71
C LEU A 544 8.40 -5.37 43.82
N LYS A 545 8.87 -5.62 42.60
CA LYS A 545 9.18 -4.57 41.62
C LYS A 545 7.95 -3.80 41.16
N ASP A 546 6.80 -4.46 41.00
CA ASP A 546 5.56 -3.81 40.58
C ASP A 546 4.84 -3.12 41.76
N GLU A 547 4.95 -3.64 42.98
CA GLU A 547 4.56 -2.94 44.22
C GLU A 547 5.39 -1.66 44.41
N ASN A 548 6.71 -1.72 44.24
CA ASN A 548 7.58 -0.54 44.37
C ASN A 548 7.27 0.53 43.30
N LYS A 549 6.89 0.13 42.06
CA LYS A 549 6.34 1.08 41.07
C LYS A 549 5.05 1.72 41.56
N SER A 550 4.11 0.91 42.05
CA SER A 550 2.81 1.38 42.54
C SER A 550 2.97 2.37 43.70
N LEU A 551 3.91 2.10 44.62
CA LEU A 551 4.30 3.03 45.69
C LEU A 551 4.95 4.31 45.15
N ASN A 552 5.77 4.23 44.11
CA ASN A 552 6.38 5.41 43.49
C ASN A 552 5.36 6.24 42.69
N GLU A 553 4.38 5.62 42.04
CA GLU A 553 3.24 6.29 41.41
C GLU A 553 2.33 6.97 42.46
N LEU A 554 2.07 6.32 43.60
CA LEU A 554 1.40 6.93 44.75
C LEU A 554 2.21 8.11 45.32
N LYS A 555 3.54 7.99 45.41
CA LYS A 555 4.42 9.08 45.84
C LYS A 555 4.37 10.28 44.87
N LEU A 556 4.40 10.03 43.56
CA LEU A 556 4.32 11.08 42.54
C LEU A 556 2.94 11.74 42.50
N SER A 557 1.85 10.96 42.59
CA SER A 557 0.49 11.52 42.64
C SER A 557 0.24 12.32 43.91
N SER A 558 0.78 11.88 45.06
CA SER A 558 0.79 12.64 46.32
C SER A 558 1.58 13.95 46.18
N ALA A 559 2.80 13.91 45.62
CA ALA A 559 3.60 15.11 45.37
C ALA A 559 2.91 16.12 44.44
N ASN A 560 2.23 15.65 43.39
CA ASN A 560 1.43 16.49 42.50
C ASN A 560 0.24 17.12 43.23
N SER A 561 -0.44 16.37 44.11
CA SER A 561 -1.53 16.88 44.94
C SER A 561 -1.05 17.98 45.90
N ILE A 562 0.09 17.77 46.57
CA ILE A 562 0.73 18.76 47.45
C ILE A 562 1.07 20.04 46.66
N ASN A 563 1.74 19.91 45.51
CA ASN A 563 2.08 21.05 44.66
C ASN A 563 0.83 21.80 44.16
N ASN A 564 -0.28 21.11 43.86
CA ASN A 564 -1.52 21.77 43.49
C ASN A 564 -2.09 22.61 44.66
N LEU A 565 -2.10 22.08 45.88
CA LEU A 565 -2.52 22.81 47.08
C LEU A 565 -1.60 24.00 47.40
N GLU A 566 -0.29 23.87 47.21
CA GLU A 566 0.66 24.98 47.36
C GLU A 566 0.41 26.10 46.34
N ASN A 567 0.12 25.77 45.09
CA ASN A 567 -0.26 26.73 44.05
C ASN A 567 -1.60 27.42 44.37
N GLU A 568 -2.59 26.68 44.89
CA GLU A 568 -3.86 27.26 45.34
C GLU A 568 -3.64 28.24 46.49
N ILE A 569 -2.84 27.88 47.51
CA ILE A 569 -2.45 28.76 48.62
C ILE A 569 -1.74 30.02 48.12
N LEU A 570 -0.84 29.92 47.14
CA LEU A 570 -0.19 31.08 46.52
C LEU A 570 -1.20 31.99 45.80
N SER A 571 -2.17 31.41 45.09
CA SER A 571 -3.23 32.17 44.42
C SER A 571 -4.15 32.91 45.40
N LEU A 572 -4.52 32.25 46.50
CA LEU A 572 -5.34 32.81 47.58
C LEU A 572 -4.60 33.94 48.31
N LYS A 573 -3.30 33.77 48.60
CA LYS A 573 -2.46 34.86 49.15
C LYS A 573 -2.43 36.08 48.23
N LYS A 574 -2.23 35.88 46.93
CA LYS A 574 -2.21 36.98 45.95
C LYS A 574 -3.56 37.67 45.79
N MET A 575 -4.68 36.94 45.92
CA MET A 575 -6.02 37.53 45.96
C MET A 575 -6.26 38.32 47.25
N LYS A 576 -5.79 37.82 48.40
CA LYS A 576 -5.84 38.53 49.69
C LYS A 576 -5.09 39.86 49.61
N GLU A 577 -3.85 39.86 49.13
CA GLU A 577 -3.02 41.07 48.99
C GLU A 577 -3.71 42.14 48.13
N LYS A 578 -4.29 41.75 46.99
CA LYS A 578 -5.09 42.66 46.15
C LYS A 578 -6.31 43.22 46.87
N LEU A 579 -7.05 42.40 47.59
CA LEU A 579 -8.23 42.85 48.33
C LEU A 579 -7.85 43.81 49.47
N GLU A 580 -6.70 43.59 50.12
CA GLU A 580 -6.15 44.51 51.12
C GLU A 580 -5.71 45.85 50.48
N GLU A 581 -5.15 45.82 49.27
CA GLU A 581 -4.84 47.03 48.49
C GLU A 581 -6.11 47.80 48.04
N GLU A 582 -7.12 47.11 47.51
CA GLU A 582 -8.41 47.69 47.12
C GLU A 582 -9.14 48.31 48.33
N VAL A 583 -9.09 47.65 49.50
CA VAL A 583 -9.64 48.22 50.75
C VAL A 583 -8.87 49.46 51.19
N ALA A 584 -7.53 49.48 51.07
CA ALA A 584 -6.74 50.66 51.38
C ALA A 584 -7.08 51.85 50.46
N GLN A 585 -7.19 51.61 49.15
CA GLN A 585 -7.61 52.62 48.16
C GLN A 585 -9.03 53.12 48.44
N GLN A 586 -9.97 52.23 48.80
CA GLN A 586 -11.34 52.62 49.13
C GLN A 586 -11.41 53.46 50.42
N VAL A 587 -10.56 53.19 51.41
CA VAL A 587 -10.42 54.01 52.62
C VAL A 587 -9.85 55.39 52.29
N GLU A 588 -8.83 55.47 51.44
CA GLU A 588 -8.27 56.76 50.97
C GLU A 588 -9.32 57.57 50.20
N LEU A 589 -10.04 56.95 49.27
CA LEU A 589 -11.13 57.60 48.53
C LEU A 589 -12.27 58.06 49.45
N SER A 590 -12.64 57.27 50.47
CA SER A 590 -13.60 57.66 51.50
C SER A 590 -13.13 58.86 52.32
N ASN A 591 -11.84 58.93 52.67
CA ASN A 591 -11.26 60.08 53.36
C ASN A 591 -11.27 61.34 52.49
N ASN A 592 -10.93 61.22 51.20
CA ASN A 592 -10.98 62.32 50.23
C ASN A 592 -12.41 62.85 50.05
N LEU A 593 -13.40 61.97 49.87
CA LEU A 593 -14.81 62.35 49.80
C LEU A 593 -15.30 63.02 51.10
N GLN A 594 -14.87 62.54 52.27
CA GLN A 594 -15.21 63.16 53.55
C GLN A 594 -14.61 64.57 53.68
N GLN A 595 -13.40 64.79 53.14
CA GLN A 595 -12.76 66.09 53.08
C GLN A 595 -13.46 67.03 52.08
N GLU A 596 -13.84 66.54 50.91
CA GLU A 596 -14.61 67.29 49.91
C GLU A 596 -16.02 67.67 50.43
N ILE A 597 -16.72 66.75 51.10
CA ILE A 597 -17.97 67.05 51.81
C ILE A 597 -17.78 68.15 52.86
N SER A 598 -16.61 68.22 53.49
CA SER A 598 -16.29 69.26 54.48
C SER A 598 -16.05 70.61 53.81
N PHE A 599 -15.31 70.66 52.70
CA PHE A 599 -15.14 71.87 51.89
C PHE A 599 -16.46 72.36 51.28
N LEU A 600 -17.27 71.48 50.69
CA LEU A 600 -18.58 71.83 50.12
C LEU A 600 -19.57 72.33 51.18
N LYS A 601 -19.47 71.86 52.44
CA LYS A 601 -20.25 72.41 53.56
C LYS A 601 -19.83 73.84 53.93
N GLU A 602 -18.53 74.13 53.92
CA GLU A 602 -17.99 75.48 54.14
C GLU A 602 -18.44 76.41 52.98
N GLU A 603 -18.25 75.99 51.74
CA GLU A 603 -18.67 76.74 50.54
C GLU A 603 -20.20 76.97 50.52
N THR A 604 -21.01 75.97 50.86
CA THR A 604 -22.47 76.13 50.95
C THR A 604 -22.86 77.15 52.03
N LYS A 605 -22.14 77.20 53.15
CA LYS A 605 -22.36 78.16 54.24
C LYS A 605 -21.96 79.58 53.81
N ASP A 606 -20.85 79.73 53.10
CA ASP A 606 -20.36 81.03 52.59
C ASP A 606 -21.24 81.55 51.43
N LEU A 607 -21.66 80.65 50.53
CA LEU A 607 -22.56 80.95 49.43
C LEU A 607 -23.97 81.28 49.93
N ASN A 608 -24.48 80.59 50.95
CA ASN A 608 -25.76 80.92 51.57
C ASN A 608 -25.70 82.26 52.30
N SER A 609 -24.58 82.58 52.97
CA SER A 609 -24.34 83.91 53.56
C SER A 609 -24.31 85.01 52.49
N SER A 610 -23.68 84.72 51.35
CA SER A 610 -23.62 85.61 50.19
C SER A 610 -24.98 85.77 49.50
N TYR A 611 -25.77 84.69 49.40
CA TYR A 611 -27.14 84.72 48.89
C TYR A 611 -28.06 85.52 49.81
N GLN A 612 -27.93 85.37 51.14
CA GLN A 612 -28.65 86.19 52.11
C GLN A 612 -28.34 87.68 51.90
N ALA A 613 -27.05 88.04 51.76
CA ALA A 613 -26.62 89.41 51.48
C ALA A 613 -27.08 89.93 50.10
N LEU A 614 -27.09 89.08 49.07
CA LEU A 614 -27.60 89.43 47.74
C LEU A 614 -29.12 89.60 47.73
N VAL A 615 -29.86 88.79 48.49
CA VAL A 615 -31.32 88.93 48.67
C VAL A 615 -31.66 90.22 49.43
N GLU A 616 -30.85 90.60 50.43
CA GLU A 616 -30.94 91.91 51.08
C GLU A 616 -30.68 93.05 50.06
N GLN A 617 -29.65 92.96 49.23
CA GLN A 617 -29.36 93.94 48.17
C GLN A 617 -30.44 94.00 47.07
N VAL A 618 -31.01 92.86 46.65
CA VAL A 618 -32.09 92.79 45.65
C VAL A 618 -33.39 93.37 46.21
N LYS A 619 -33.70 93.13 47.49
CA LYS A 619 -34.80 93.83 48.18
C LYS A 619 -34.56 95.33 48.27
N ALA A 620 -33.32 95.76 48.51
CA ALA A 620 -32.95 97.18 48.56
C ALA A 620 -32.95 97.88 47.18
N THR A 621 -32.90 97.14 46.06
CA THR A 621 -32.83 97.69 44.69
C THR A 621 -34.12 97.57 43.88
N GLY A 622 -35.16 96.88 44.39
CA GLY A 622 -36.54 96.99 43.90
C GLY A 622 -36.86 96.36 42.53
N ILE A 623 -36.03 95.44 42.03
CA ILE A 623 -36.21 94.83 40.71
C ILE A 623 -37.26 93.70 40.74
N ASN A 624 -38.26 93.77 39.84
CA ASN A 624 -39.43 92.89 39.83
C ASN A 624 -39.23 91.66 38.89
N PRO A 625 -39.53 90.42 39.32
CA PRO A 625 -39.22 89.17 38.59
C PRO A 625 -39.87 88.97 37.20
N LYS A 626 -40.76 89.86 36.73
CA LYS A 626 -41.44 89.70 35.42
C LYS A 626 -40.50 89.68 34.21
N CYS A 627 -39.32 90.32 34.27
CA CYS A 627 -38.40 90.43 33.13
C CYS A 627 -37.70 89.11 32.75
N ILE A 628 -37.61 88.16 33.69
CA ILE A 628 -37.00 86.84 33.47
C ILE A 628 -37.93 85.94 32.63
N ASN A 629 -39.25 86.13 32.77
CA ASN A 629 -40.26 85.25 32.17
C ASN A 629 -40.38 85.39 30.64
N SER A 630 -39.91 86.50 30.05
CA SER A 630 -39.84 86.67 28.59
C SER A 630 -38.73 85.82 27.95
N SER A 631 -37.56 85.72 28.58
CA SER A 631 -36.43 84.94 28.05
C SER A 631 -36.72 83.43 28.05
N ILE A 632 -37.44 82.94 29.06
CA ILE A 632 -37.87 81.53 29.14
C ILE A 632 -38.78 81.15 27.96
N LYS A 633 -39.64 82.06 27.48
CA LYS A 633 -40.51 81.79 26.31
C LYS A 633 -39.72 81.63 25.01
N SER A 634 -38.64 82.42 24.82
CA SER A 634 -37.78 82.30 23.63
C SER A 634 -37.12 80.92 23.53
N LEU A 635 -36.63 80.40 24.66
CA LEU A 635 -35.99 79.07 24.71
C LEU A 635 -36.98 77.93 24.43
N HIS A 636 -38.25 78.09 24.83
CA HIS A 636 -39.29 77.09 24.57
C HIS A 636 -39.66 77.01 23.07
N GLU A 637 -39.66 78.14 22.37
CA GLU A 637 -39.87 78.23 20.92
C GLU A 637 -38.77 77.48 20.15
N GLU A 638 -37.51 77.66 20.56
CA GLU A 638 -36.33 77.04 19.95
C GLU A 638 -36.27 75.53 20.19
N ASN A 639 -36.58 75.09 21.41
CA ASN A 639 -36.65 73.66 21.77
C ASN A 639 -37.78 72.93 21.00
N SER A 640 -38.85 73.65 20.64
CA SER A 640 -39.93 73.11 19.79
C SER A 640 -39.46 72.86 18.34
N LYS A 641 -38.55 73.70 17.82
CA LYS A 641 -37.95 73.50 16.48
C LYS A 641 -36.99 72.30 16.45
N LEU A 642 -36.18 72.12 17.50
CA LEU A 642 -35.31 70.95 17.64
C LEU A 642 -36.11 69.64 17.66
N ARG A 643 -37.27 69.60 18.32
CA ARG A 643 -38.15 68.42 18.34
C ARG A 643 -38.59 67.99 16.94
N ILE A 644 -38.92 68.94 16.05
CA ILE A 644 -39.30 68.67 14.65
C ILE A 644 -38.11 68.10 13.85
N ILE A 645 -36.89 68.56 14.13
CA ILE A 645 -35.66 68.03 13.50
C ILE A 645 -35.41 66.59 13.95
N CYS A 646 -35.56 66.28 15.24
CA CYS A 646 -35.47 64.91 15.76
C CYS A 646 -36.53 63.98 15.15
N GLU A 647 -37.75 64.47 14.94
CA GLU A 647 -38.83 63.74 14.25
C GLU A 647 -38.43 63.37 12.82
N LYS A 648 -37.86 64.32 12.08
CA LYS A 648 -37.37 64.10 10.71
C LYS A 648 -36.25 63.04 10.68
N ILE A 649 -35.26 63.15 11.57
CA ILE A 649 -34.15 62.18 11.68
C ILE A 649 -34.69 60.77 12.01
N ARG A 650 -35.73 60.66 12.85
CA ARG A 650 -36.41 59.39 13.12
C ARG A 650 -37.03 58.79 11.85
N SER A 651 -37.77 59.58 11.07
CA SER A 651 -38.36 59.11 9.80
C SER A 651 -37.30 58.72 8.75
N GLU A 652 -36.18 59.44 8.67
CA GLU A 652 -35.07 59.10 7.78
C GLU A 652 -34.37 57.79 8.21
N LYS A 653 -34.27 57.53 9.53
CA LYS A 653 -33.75 56.28 10.08
C LYS A 653 -34.66 55.08 9.77
N GLU A 654 -35.98 55.24 9.81
CA GLU A 654 -36.92 54.18 9.40
C GLU A 654 -36.79 53.85 7.91
N VAL A 655 -36.63 54.84 7.04
CA VAL A 655 -36.37 54.62 5.60
C VAL A 655 -35.04 53.89 5.37
N LEU A 656 -33.99 54.21 6.12
CA LEU A 656 -32.71 53.48 6.07
C LEU A 656 -32.86 52.04 6.58
N HIS A 657 -33.65 51.80 7.63
CA HIS A 657 -33.92 50.47 8.13
C HIS A 657 -34.71 49.62 7.12
N LYS A 658 -35.67 50.23 6.40
CA LYS A 658 -36.41 49.60 5.31
C LYS A 658 -35.47 49.17 4.17
N LYS A 659 -34.58 50.06 3.74
CA LYS A 659 -33.53 49.72 2.74
C LYS A 659 -32.61 48.59 3.20
N LEU A 660 -32.35 48.46 4.51
CA LEU A 660 -31.55 47.36 5.05
C LEU A 660 -32.30 46.02 4.98
N GLU A 661 -33.61 46.01 5.27
CA GLU A 661 -34.47 44.83 5.05
C GLU A 661 -34.51 44.43 3.57
N ASP A 662 -34.70 45.39 2.66
CA ASP A 662 -34.71 45.16 1.21
C ASP A 662 -33.36 44.58 0.72
N MET A 663 -32.24 45.03 1.30
CA MET A 663 -30.90 44.53 1.00
C MET A 663 -30.69 43.10 1.52
N ASP A 664 -31.20 42.77 2.71
CA ASP A 664 -31.15 41.42 3.28
C ASP A 664 -32.05 40.43 2.50
N GLU A 665 -33.17 40.89 1.94
CA GLU A 665 -33.98 40.09 1.01
C GLU A 665 -33.27 39.89 -0.35
N LEU A 666 -32.55 40.89 -0.86
CA LEU A 666 -31.68 40.73 -2.03
C LEU A 666 -30.52 39.76 -1.80
N LEU A 667 -29.91 39.77 -0.60
CA LEU A 667 -28.90 38.79 -0.23
C LEU A 667 -29.46 37.36 -0.19
N LYS A 668 -30.68 37.16 0.36
CA LYS A 668 -31.37 35.86 0.32
C LYS A 668 -31.65 35.40 -1.11
N LYS A 669 -32.13 36.30 -1.98
CA LYS A 669 -32.32 36.00 -3.43
C LYS A 669 -31.00 35.66 -4.13
N THR A 670 -29.92 36.35 -3.77
CA THR A 670 -28.57 36.08 -4.30
C THR A 670 -28.08 34.70 -3.86
N ALA A 671 -28.29 34.32 -2.59
CA ALA A 671 -27.96 32.99 -2.08
C ALA A 671 -28.77 31.88 -2.77
N THR A 672 -30.08 32.09 -3.04
CA THR A 672 -30.89 31.11 -3.79
C THR A 672 -30.47 31.00 -5.25
N LEU A 673 -30.06 32.09 -5.88
CA LEU A 673 -29.50 32.05 -7.24
C LEU A 673 -28.14 31.35 -7.25
N GLN A 674 -27.32 31.53 -6.21
CA GLN A 674 -26.03 30.85 -6.07
C GLN A 674 -26.21 29.33 -5.85
N SER A 675 -27.23 28.89 -5.11
CA SER A 675 -27.56 27.45 -5.04
C SER A 675 -28.04 26.92 -6.39
N SER A 676 -28.96 27.60 -7.08
CA SER A 676 -29.43 27.14 -8.39
C SER A 676 -28.33 27.13 -9.46
N LEU A 677 -27.36 28.05 -9.40
CA LEU A 677 -26.16 28.02 -10.24
C LEU A 677 -25.21 26.87 -9.87
N SER A 678 -25.17 26.44 -8.61
CA SER A 678 -24.46 25.23 -8.21
C SER A 678 -25.15 23.98 -8.76
N ASP A 679 -26.47 23.91 -8.64
CA ASP A 679 -27.28 22.80 -9.14
C ASP A 679 -27.16 22.68 -10.68
N GLU A 680 -27.29 23.80 -11.42
CA GLU A 680 -27.05 23.82 -12.88
C GLU A 680 -25.59 23.48 -13.26
N ASN A 681 -24.61 23.85 -12.42
CA ASN A 681 -23.21 23.50 -12.67
C ASN A 681 -22.94 22.00 -12.42
N ASP A 682 -23.59 21.40 -11.43
CA ASP A 682 -23.53 19.96 -11.17
C ASP A 682 -24.24 19.17 -12.30
N GLU A 683 -25.37 19.65 -12.81
CA GLU A 683 -26.01 19.10 -14.01
C GLU A 683 -25.12 19.27 -15.27
N LEU A 684 -24.49 20.43 -15.43
CA LEU A 684 -23.55 20.69 -16.53
C LEU A 684 -22.35 19.74 -16.44
N GLN A 685 -21.77 19.52 -15.27
CA GLN A 685 -20.68 18.57 -15.08
C GLN A 685 -21.14 17.13 -15.37
N GLY A 686 -22.31 16.72 -14.87
CA GLY A 686 -22.93 15.44 -15.23
C GLY A 686 -23.23 15.29 -16.73
N SER A 687 -23.45 16.39 -17.46
CA SER A 687 -23.57 16.39 -18.92
C SER A 687 -22.21 16.26 -19.61
N GLN A 688 -21.16 16.91 -19.09
CA GLN A 688 -19.78 16.79 -19.60
C GLN A 688 -19.22 15.37 -19.42
N GLU A 689 -19.55 14.70 -18.30
CA GLU A 689 -19.20 13.30 -18.07
C GLU A 689 -19.90 12.36 -19.07
N LYS A 690 -21.18 12.59 -19.38
CA LYS A 690 -21.89 11.86 -20.44
C LYS A 690 -21.29 12.11 -21.83
N VAL A 691 -20.88 13.35 -22.13
CA VAL A 691 -20.17 13.68 -23.38
C VAL A 691 -18.83 12.96 -23.45
N ARG A 692 -18.07 12.88 -22.35
CA ARG A 692 -16.81 12.14 -22.27
C ARG A 692 -17.02 10.64 -22.52
N ALA A 693 -18.02 10.02 -21.87
CA ALA A 693 -18.37 8.62 -22.10
C ALA A 693 -18.80 8.35 -23.56
N LEU A 694 -19.55 9.27 -24.18
CA LEU A 694 -19.88 9.19 -25.62
C LEU A 694 -18.64 9.35 -26.51
N GLN A 695 -17.69 10.22 -26.14
CA GLN A 695 -16.45 10.43 -26.88
C GLN A 695 -15.53 9.20 -26.79
N GLU A 696 -15.40 8.58 -25.61
CA GLU A 696 -14.71 7.30 -25.40
C GLU A 696 -15.38 6.18 -26.20
N SER A 697 -16.71 6.08 -26.17
CA SER A 697 -17.46 5.13 -27.01
C SER A 697 -17.22 5.35 -28.51
N CYS A 698 -17.16 6.60 -28.97
CA CYS A 698 -16.82 6.93 -30.35
C CYS A 698 -15.37 6.55 -30.71
N GLN A 699 -14.43 6.67 -29.78
CA GLN A 699 -13.04 6.22 -29.98
C GLN A 699 -12.95 4.69 -30.08
N ILE A 700 -13.65 3.95 -29.20
CA ILE A 700 -13.74 2.48 -29.27
C ILE A 700 -14.35 2.05 -30.60
N LEU A 701 -15.50 2.61 -30.98
CA LEU A 701 -16.17 2.32 -32.25
C LEU A 701 -15.32 2.66 -33.47
N ASN A 702 -14.48 3.72 -33.39
CA ASN A 702 -13.54 4.04 -34.47
C ASN A 702 -12.34 3.07 -34.51
N GLY A 703 -11.93 2.52 -33.36
CA GLY A 703 -10.99 1.40 -33.27
C GLY A 703 -11.55 0.13 -33.93
N GLU A 704 -12.78 -0.26 -33.57
CA GLU A 704 -13.51 -1.38 -34.18
C GLU A 704 -13.73 -1.17 -35.69
N LYS A 705 -14.04 0.05 -36.12
CA LYS A 705 -14.11 0.41 -37.55
C LYS A 705 -12.76 0.21 -38.23
N SER A 706 -11.65 0.56 -37.57
CA SER A 706 -10.31 0.35 -38.10
C SER A 706 -9.98 -1.15 -38.22
N THR A 707 -10.31 -1.97 -37.23
CA THR A 707 -10.10 -3.42 -37.32
C THR A 707 -10.95 -4.04 -38.43
N LEU A 708 -12.24 -3.69 -38.51
CA LEU A 708 -13.13 -4.13 -39.61
C LEU A 708 -12.64 -3.69 -41.00
N VAL A 709 -12.01 -2.51 -41.12
CA VAL A 709 -11.36 -2.07 -42.37
C VAL A 709 -10.15 -2.95 -42.71
N THR A 710 -9.32 -3.32 -41.72
CA THR A 710 -8.20 -4.25 -41.95
C THR A 710 -8.66 -5.67 -42.28
N GLU A 711 -9.71 -6.18 -41.63
CA GLU A 711 -10.33 -7.48 -41.94
C GLU A 711 -10.93 -7.47 -43.34
N LYS A 712 -11.64 -6.41 -43.74
CA LYS A 712 -12.16 -6.23 -45.10
C LYS A 712 -11.02 -6.22 -46.13
N ALA A 713 -9.90 -5.56 -45.85
CA ALA A 713 -8.72 -5.56 -46.73
C ALA A 713 -8.07 -6.95 -46.84
N ALA A 714 -8.02 -7.71 -45.74
CA ALA A 714 -7.55 -9.09 -45.73
C ALA A 714 -8.48 -10.03 -46.52
N LEU A 715 -9.81 -9.90 -46.35
CA LEU A 715 -10.81 -10.65 -47.12
C LEU A 715 -10.77 -10.31 -48.61
N LEU A 716 -10.59 -9.03 -48.97
CA LEU A 716 -10.40 -8.64 -50.38
C LEU A 716 -9.12 -9.24 -50.97
N SER A 717 -8.02 -9.27 -50.21
CA SER A 717 -6.78 -9.95 -50.62
C SER A 717 -7.01 -11.46 -50.85
N GLN A 718 -7.73 -12.13 -49.94
CA GLN A 718 -8.09 -13.55 -50.09
C GLN A 718 -8.99 -13.80 -51.30
N LEU A 719 -9.96 -12.93 -51.54
CA LEU A 719 -10.88 -13.02 -52.67
C LEU A 719 -10.16 -12.78 -54.01
N GLN A 720 -9.19 -11.85 -54.05
CA GLN A 720 -8.31 -11.66 -55.20
C GLN A 720 -7.46 -12.91 -55.47
N ILE A 721 -6.81 -13.49 -54.46
CA ILE A 721 -6.04 -14.75 -54.60
C ILE A 721 -6.93 -15.88 -55.11
N LEU A 722 -8.17 -16.00 -54.59
CA LEU A 722 -9.13 -16.99 -55.07
C LEU A 722 -9.53 -16.73 -56.53
N SER A 723 -9.75 -15.48 -56.92
CA SER A 723 -10.05 -15.10 -58.31
C SER A 723 -8.90 -15.40 -59.26
N GLU A 724 -7.66 -15.15 -58.87
CA GLU A 724 -6.46 -15.49 -59.65
C GLU A 724 -6.29 -17.02 -59.79
N ASN A 725 -6.61 -17.78 -58.74
CA ASN A 725 -6.60 -19.24 -58.78
C ASN A 725 -7.73 -19.81 -59.66
N MET A 726 -8.92 -19.19 -59.63
CA MET A 726 -10.05 -19.51 -60.49
C MET A 726 -9.69 -19.27 -61.96
N GLN A 727 -9.05 -18.14 -62.27
CA GLN A 727 -8.57 -17.79 -63.61
C GLN A 727 -7.53 -18.81 -64.11
N LYS A 728 -6.54 -19.19 -63.29
CA LYS A 728 -5.55 -20.23 -63.61
C LYS A 728 -6.19 -21.62 -63.79
N LEU A 729 -7.32 -21.90 -63.14
CA LEU A 729 -8.08 -23.14 -63.33
C LEU A 729 -8.88 -23.12 -64.64
N LEU A 730 -9.48 -21.98 -65.01
CA LEU A 730 -10.13 -21.81 -66.30
C LEU A 730 -9.14 -21.96 -67.46
N GLU A 731 -7.99 -21.29 -67.40
CA GLU A 731 -6.92 -21.42 -68.41
C GLU A 731 -6.43 -22.88 -68.56
N LYS A 732 -6.30 -23.62 -67.44
CA LYS A 732 -5.99 -25.06 -67.47
C LYS A 732 -7.12 -25.89 -68.06
N ASN A 733 -8.37 -25.55 -67.77
CA ASN A 733 -9.53 -26.23 -68.33
C ASN A 733 -9.61 -26.02 -69.84
N ASP A 734 -9.39 -24.81 -70.33
CA ASP A 734 -9.34 -24.49 -71.76
C ASP A 734 -8.21 -25.29 -72.46
N VAL A 735 -7.03 -25.39 -71.84
CA VAL A 735 -5.92 -26.21 -72.37
C VAL A 735 -6.30 -27.71 -72.41
N LEU A 736 -6.97 -28.22 -71.37
CA LEU A 736 -7.45 -29.61 -71.33
C LEU A 736 -8.55 -29.87 -72.37
N GLU A 737 -9.50 -28.95 -72.53
CA GLU A 737 -10.58 -29.05 -73.51
C GLU A 737 -10.03 -29.04 -74.93
N ASN A 738 -9.08 -28.15 -75.25
CA ASN A 738 -8.36 -28.15 -76.53
C ASN A 738 -7.59 -29.46 -76.77
N SER A 739 -6.93 -30.00 -75.73
CA SER A 739 -6.23 -31.29 -75.81
C SER A 739 -7.20 -32.46 -76.05
N CYS A 740 -8.34 -32.48 -75.35
CA CYS A 740 -9.40 -33.46 -75.57
C CYS A 740 -10.04 -33.33 -76.95
N PHE A 741 -10.19 -32.11 -77.49
CA PHE A 741 -10.65 -31.89 -78.86
C PHE A 741 -9.65 -32.42 -79.89
N GLY A 742 -8.35 -32.19 -79.68
CA GLY A 742 -7.27 -32.77 -80.48
C GLY A 742 -7.31 -34.31 -80.47
N ALA A 743 -7.33 -34.91 -79.28
CA ALA A 743 -7.42 -36.37 -79.12
C ALA A 743 -8.70 -36.96 -79.74
N LYS A 744 -9.83 -36.25 -79.67
CA LYS A 744 -11.08 -36.63 -80.34
C LYS A 744 -10.95 -36.59 -81.87
N ALA A 745 -10.30 -35.57 -82.42
CA ALA A 745 -10.05 -35.46 -83.85
C ALA A 745 -9.08 -36.56 -84.34
N GLU A 746 -8.05 -36.89 -83.57
CA GLU A 746 -7.15 -38.03 -83.85
C GLU A 746 -7.90 -39.37 -83.83
N LEU A 747 -8.77 -39.59 -82.84
CA LEU A 747 -9.59 -40.80 -82.73
C LEU A 747 -10.54 -40.94 -83.91
N GLU A 748 -11.20 -39.86 -84.34
CA GLU A 748 -12.06 -39.86 -85.54
C GLU A 748 -11.25 -40.14 -86.81
N GLY A 749 -10.05 -39.56 -86.92
CA GLY A 749 -9.10 -39.86 -88.01
C GLY A 749 -8.60 -41.32 -88.02
N LEU A 750 -8.48 -41.96 -86.86
CA LEU A 750 -8.21 -43.39 -86.74
C LEU A 750 -9.44 -44.24 -87.09
N ARG A 751 -10.66 -43.78 -86.74
CA ARG A 751 -11.91 -44.46 -87.09
C ARG A 751 -12.13 -44.52 -88.60
N GLU A 752 -11.94 -43.42 -89.32
CA GLU A 752 -12.06 -43.42 -90.79
C GLU A 752 -10.95 -44.27 -91.45
N LYS A 753 -9.73 -44.32 -90.89
CA LYS A 753 -8.69 -45.27 -91.34
C LYS A 753 -9.08 -46.73 -91.10
N ALA A 754 -9.66 -47.04 -89.94
CA ALA A 754 -10.13 -48.39 -89.63
C ALA A 754 -11.27 -48.83 -90.57
N LYS A 755 -12.20 -47.92 -90.86
CA LYS A 755 -13.28 -48.12 -91.83
C LYS A 755 -12.75 -48.32 -93.26
N GLY A 756 -11.76 -47.54 -93.69
CA GLY A 756 -11.08 -47.77 -94.97
C GLY A 756 -10.38 -49.15 -95.05
N LEU A 757 -9.80 -49.63 -93.95
CA LEU A 757 -9.25 -50.98 -93.87
C LEU A 757 -10.35 -52.07 -93.87
N GLU A 758 -11.50 -51.82 -93.24
CA GLU A 758 -12.66 -52.69 -93.26
C GLU A 758 -13.25 -52.82 -94.68
N GLU A 759 -13.36 -51.71 -95.41
CA GLU A 759 -13.75 -51.66 -96.83
C GLU A 759 -12.77 -52.46 -97.71
N ILE A 760 -11.45 -52.33 -97.48
CA ILE A 760 -10.42 -53.14 -98.17
C ILE A 760 -10.57 -54.64 -97.82
N CYS A 761 -10.80 -54.99 -96.56
CA CYS A 761 -11.04 -56.37 -96.15
C CYS A 761 -12.30 -56.95 -96.80
N GLN A 762 -13.38 -56.18 -96.89
CA GLN A 762 -14.62 -56.59 -97.55
C GLN A 762 -14.41 -56.77 -99.07
N PHE A 763 -13.64 -55.87 -99.71
CA PHE A 763 -13.24 -56.03 -101.11
C PHE A 763 -12.44 -57.33 -101.33
N MET A 764 -11.43 -57.62 -100.49
CA MET A 764 -10.66 -58.87 -100.56
C MET A 764 -11.52 -60.11 -100.32
N MET A 765 -12.53 -60.04 -99.46
CA MET A 765 -13.47 -61.15 -99.23
C MET A 765 -14.38 -61.40 -100.44
N ASN A 766 -14.79 -60.34 -101.14
CA ASN A 766 -15.54 -60.44 -102.39
C ASN A 766 -14.65 -61.02 -103.52
N GLU A 767 -13.43 -60.52 -103.70
CA GLU A 767 -12.43 -61.06 -104.63
C GLU A 767 -12.14 -62.54 -104.37
N LYS A 768 -11.88 -62.92 -103.11
CA LYS A 768 -11.68 -64.33 -102.72
C LYS A 768 -12.89 -65.20 -103.07
N SER A 769 -14.10 -64.68 -102.93
CA SER A 769 -15.34 -65.38 -103.28
C SER A 769 -15.48 -65.55 -104.80
N ASN A 770 -15.11 -64.53 -105.59
CA ASN A 770 -15.05 -64.58 -107.05
C ASN A 770 -14.03 -65.63 -107.52
N ILE A 771 -12.80 -65.59 -106.99
CA ILE A 771 -11.73 -66.56 -107.29
C ILE A 771 -12.15 -67.99 -106.91
N LEU A 772 -12.87 -68.18 -105.79
CA LEU A 772 -13.41 -69.49 -105.42
C LEU A 772 -14.48 -69.98 -106.39
N ALA A 773 -15.34 -69.10 -106.91
CA ALA A 773 -16.34 -69.42 -107.93
C ALA A 773 -15.67 -69.77 -109.27
N GLU A 774 -14.67 -68.99 -109.71
CA GLU A 774 -13.87 -69.31 -110.90
C GLU A 774 -13.12 -70.64 -110.77
N ARG A 775 -12.50 -70.89 -109.60
CA ARG A 775 -11.86 -72.19 -109.30
C ARG A 775 -12.87 -73.34 -109.34
N GLY A 776 -14.10 -73.12 -108.87
CA GLY A 776 -15.21 -74.07 -108.99
C GLY A 776 -15.55 -74.37 -110.45
N ASN A 777 -15.69 -73.34 -111.28
CA ASN A 777 -15.95 -73.46 -112.72
C ASN A 777 -14.80 -74.18 -113.44
N LEU A 778 -13.55 -73.85 -113.13
CA LEU A 778 -12.35 -74.51 -113.66
C LEU A 778 -12.27 -75.98 -113.23
N ALA A 779 -12.62 -76.32 -111.99
CA ALA A 779 -12.67 -77.71 -111.53
C ALA A 779 -13.75 -78.53 -112.28
N VAL A 780 -14.90 -77.92 -112.59
CA VAL A 780 -15.93 -78.54 -113.45
C VAL A 780 -15.43 -78.74 -114.89
N GLN A 781 -14.68 -77.78 -115.44
CA GLN A 781 -14.02 -77.94 -116.74
C GLN A 781 -12.97 -79.04 -116.73
N LEU A 782 -12.08 -79.08 -115.72
CA LEU A 782 -11.06 -80.11 -115.55
C LEU A 782 -11.70 -81.50 -115.49
N LYS A 783 -12.75 -81.69 -114.68
CA LYS A 783 -13.50 -82.95 -114.56
C LYS A 783 -14.28 -83.34 -115.84
N LYS A 784 -14.44 -82.41 -116.79
CA LYS A 784 -14.95 -82.68 -118.14
C LYS A 784 -13.82 -83.09 -119.09
N VAL A 785 -12.63 -82.49 -118.95
CA VAL A 785 -11.41 -82.86 -119.68
C VAL A 785 -10.89 -84.24 -119.25
N GLU A 786 -10.80 -84.52 -117.95
CA GLU A 786 -10.39 -85.83 -117.40
C GLU A 786 -11.24 -86.98 -117.93
N ARG A 787 -12.58 -86.83 -117.97
CA ARG A 787 -13.47 -87.84 -118.55
C ARG A 787 -13.21 -88.05 -120.05
N ARG A 788 -12.92 -86.99 -120.81
CA ARG A 788 -12.53 -87.11 -122.22
C ARG A 788 -11.18 -87.81 -122.36
N LEU A 789 -10.19 -87.43 -121.55
CA LEU A 789 -8.87 -88.07 -121.55
C LEU A 789 -8.97 -89.55 -121.22
N GLY A 790 -9.71 -89.93 -120.17
CA GLY A 790 -9.96 -91.33 -119.80
C GLY A 790 -10.56 -92.14 -120.94
N THR A 791 -11.59 -91.62 -121.63
CA THR A 791 -12.14 -92.29 -122.82
C THR A 791 -11.14 -92.41 -123.96
N THR A 792 -10.28 -91.42 -124.20
CA THR A 792 -9.23 -91.53 -125.22
C THR A 792 -8.08 -92.45 -124.80
N PHE A 793 -7.75 -92.53 -123.51
CA PHE A 793 -6.65 -93.36 -123.02
C PHE A 793 -6.98 -94.85 -123.18
N MET A 794 -8.21 -95.26 -122.85
CA MET A 794 -8.71 -96.61 -123.15
C MET A 794 -8.58 -96.96 -124.64
N VAL A 795 -8.99 -96.05 -125.54
CA VAL A 795 -8.88 -96.24 -127.00
C VAL A 795 -7.42 -96.34 -127.47
N PHE A 796 -6.49 -95.64 -126.80
CA PHE A 796 -5.05 -95.73 -127.10
C PHE A 796 -4.41 -97.00 -126.56
N GLU A 797 -4.73 -97.46 -125.34
CA GLU A 797 -4.26 -98.75 -124.82
C GLU A 797 -4.71 -99.91 -125.70
N GLU A 798 -5.97 -99.91 -126.13
CA GLU A 798 -6.54 -100.94 -127.00
C GLU A 798 -5.84 -100.98 -128.38
N ARG A 799 -5.51 -99.80 -128.94
CA ARG A 799 -4.67 -99.70 -130.16
C ARG A 799 -3.22 -100.14 -129.94
N TYR A 800 -2.62 -99.80 -128.82
CA TYR A 800 -1.22 -100.13 -128.52
C TYR A 800 -1.05 -101.66 -128.40
N ALA A 801 -2.00 -102.34 -127.75
CA ALA A 801 -2.04 -103.80 -127.66
C ALA A 801 -2.16 -104.52 -129.02
N CYS A 802 -2.76 -103.87 -130.04
CA CYS A 802 -2.75 -104.39 -131.41
C CYS A 802 -1.39 -104.17 -132.11
N LEU A 803 -0.78 -103.00 -131.96
CA LEU A 803 0.50 -102.65 -132.58
C LEU A 803 1.68 -103.51 -132.06
N GLU A 804 1.70 -103.83 -130.77
CA GLU A 804 2.74 -104.71 -130.19
C GLU A 804 2.72 -106.11 -130.85
N LYS A 805 1.53 -106.62 -131.21
CA LYS A 805 1.37 -107.90 -131.92
C LYS A 805 1.88 -107.83 -133.37
N GLU A 806 1.62 -106.74 -134.09
CA GLU A 806 2.16 -106.56 -135.46
C GLU A 806 3.69 -106.46 -135.49
N LYS A 807 4.29 -105.76 -134.52
CA LYS A 807 5.75 -105.60 -134.40
C LYS A 807 6.45 -106.94 -134.29
N LEU A 808 5.91 -107.84 -133.47
CA LEU A 808 6.46 -109.18 -133.25
C LEU A 808 6.47 -110.04 -134.53
N VAL A 809 5.43 -109.91 -135.37
CA VAL A 809 5.36 -110.58 -136.69
C VAL A 809 6.42 -110.04 -137.64
N LYS A 810 6.59 -108.70 -137.72
CA LYS A 810 7.59 -108.10 -138.62
C LYS A 810 9.04 -108.39 -138.21
N GLN A 811 9.31 -108.57 -136.92
CA GLN A 811 10.68 -108.82 -136.44
C GLN A 811 11.21 -110.20 -136.89
N LEU A 812 10.36 -111.24 -136.88
CA LEU A 812 10.71 -112.56 -137.43
C LEU A 812 11.03 -112.50 -138.93
N GLN A 813 10.32 -111.65 -139.68
CA GLN A 813 10.49 -111.50 -141.13
C GLN A 813 11.81 -110.78 -141.52
N VAL A 814 12.41 -110.03 -140.60
CA VAL A 814 13.68 -109.33 -140.81
C VAL A 814 14.90 -110.24 -140.58
N GLU A 815 14.82 -111.17 -139.62
CA GLU A 815 15.90 -112.15 -139.39
C GLU A 815 16.11 -113.08 -140.60
N GLU A 816 15.02 -113.50 -141.25
CA GLU A 816 15.05 -114.36 -142.45
C GLU A 816 15.75 -113.67 -143.65
N LEU A 817 15.52 -112.36 -143.83
CA LEU A 817 16.18 -111.55 -144.87
C LEU A 817 17.67 -111.32 -144.58
N GLY A 818 18.06 -111.19 -143.30
CA GLY A 818 19.45 -110.95 -142.90
C GLY A 818 20.38 -112.09 -143.31
N VAL A 819 19.95 -113.35 -143.13
CA VAL A 819 20.74 -114.55 -143.49
C VAL A 819 21.00 -114.61 -145.00
N SER A 820 20.07 -114.11 -145.83
CA SER A 820 20.21 -114.10 -147.29
C SER A 820 21.26 -113.10 -147.79
N VAL A 821 21.38 -111.94 -147.15
CA VAL A 821 22.33 -110.87 -147.54
C VAL A 821 23.78 -111.25 -147.23
N GLU A 822 24.02 -111.99 -146.15
CA GLU A 822 25.38 -112.35 -145.75
C GLU A 822 25.99 -113.44 -146.66
N MET A 823 25.17 -114.30 -147.28
CA MET A 823 25.63 -115.19 -148.36
C MET A 823 26.03 -114.43 -149.63
N GLU A 824 25.25 -113.42 -150.07
CA GLU A 824 25.54 -112.67 -151.31
C GLU A 824 26.89 -111.92 -151.23
N LYS A 825 27.25 -111.38 -150.07
CA LYS A 825 28.54 -110.69 -149.87
C LYS A 825 29.75 -111.63 -149.97
N GLN A 826 29.62 -112.85 -149.47
CA GLN A 826 30.67 -113.88 -149.54
C GLN A 826 30.96 -114.33 -150.99
N GLU A 827 30.01 -114.14 -151.90
CA GLU A 827 30.15 -114.47 -153.31
C GLU A 827 30.88 -113.36 -154.09
N ARG A 828 30.64 -112.08 -153.76
CA ARG A 828 31.32 -110.93 -154.38
C ARG A 828 32.82 -110.85 -154.06
N THR A 829 33.25 -111.30 -152.89
CA THR A 829 34.68 -111.32 -152.51
C THR A 829 35.49 -112.32 -153.33
N ASN A 830 34.89 -113.43 -153.77
CA ASN A 830 35.55 -114.42 -154.63
C ASN A 830 35.69 -113.97 -156.09
N ILE A 831 34.70 -113.26 -156.65
CA ILE A 831 34.75 -112.81 -158.05
C ILE A 831 35.82 -111.72 -158.26
N THR A 832 35.93 -110.78 -157.33
CA THR A 832 36.90 -109.66 -157.41
C THR A 832 38.37 -110.15 -157.36
N HIS A 833 38.62 -111.33 -156.78
CA HIS A 833 39.98 -111.90 -156.68
C HIS A 833 40.45 -112.64 -157.95
N GLN A 834 39.57 -112.82 -158.95
CA GLN A 834 39.91 -113.47 -160.23
C GLN A 834 40.05 -112.52 -161.43
N SER A 835 39.58 -111.27 -161.34
CA SER A 835 39.42 -110.40 -162.52
C SER A 835 40.63 -109.55 -162.91
N GLU A 836 41.58 -109.27 -162.01
CA GLU A 836 42.72 -108.36 -162.32
C GLU A 836 44.07 -109.05 -162.54
N THR A 837 44.17 -110.37 -162.34
CA THR A 837 45.33 -111.19 -162.78
C THR A 837 45.40 -111.38 -164.31
N ARG A 838 44.80 -110.45 -165.08
CA ARG A 838 44.70 -110.47 -166.55
C ARG A 838 44.94 -109.10 -167.22
N LEU A 839 45.64 -108.19 -166.53
CA LEU A 839 46.25 -107.00 -167.12
C LEU A 839 47.76 -106.98 -166.82
N ILE A 840 48.53 -107.49 -167.79
CA ILE A 840 49.98 -107.27 -167.94
C ILE A 840 50.17 -107.01 -169.44
N TYR A 841 50.65 -105.81 -169.81
CA TYR A 841 50.53 -105.22 -171.15
C TYR A 841 49.05 -104.95 -171.55
N MET A 842 48.60 -103.69 -171.66
CA MET A 842 49.27 -102.41 -171.35
C MET A 842 49.36 -102.12 -169.84
#